data_AF-A0A952IV86-F1
#
_entry.id   AF-A0A952IV86-F1
#
_cell.length_a   1.000
_cell.length_b   1.000
_cell.length_c   1.000
_cell.angle_alpha   90.00
_cell.angle_beta   90.00
_cell.angle_gamma   90.00
#
_symmetry.space_group_name_H-M   'P 1'
#
loop_
_entity.id
_entity.type
_entity.pdbx_description
1 polymer ?
#
loop_
_entity_poly.entity_id
_entity_poly.type
_entity_poly.pdbx_seq_one_letter_code
_entity_poly.pdbx_strand_id
1 'polypeptide(L)'
;SAEKHYRKTIKLKPGHALAQFNLGFVLTLKERFIEAARHYKLAYDADPEFTNALSQYWHMQMKTCNWSDYASLEYALTSKLIPLALQAKPGSAGFRQVFSPFTLINVQDNPQHARLIAEDFINIVARNNSTGLRLYTGKENKSLHAPVSIAFLSTDFRAHPTSFLIVELFEIIDKHKFDVHIVSIGEDDKSGLRARIKASGCHFHDFKTLADLEIAQNIASLGIDILVDLNGLTTGARPDILAFRPAPLQINYLAYPGTMGADFIDYIIADKFVLPASLQDDFTEEIMYMPGCYQVNDRHPHLSSTTPTRSECGLPETGYVLCCFNSNYKITPAIFSIWMEVLAEFPDSVLWLLKSNAEAMENLRESATNSGIDPDRLVFADVQPIDEHLSRIGHADLFLDTHPCVAHTTASDALRSAVPIVTLAGRGFPSRVCGSLLTNVGLSELITYDYEQYKLLVVTLLRNPEQLAHLRKQLEDTVGHSVLFDTETFVRGFEQGLQHIATRDRKGLKPETFFVEDLGQAVHSDNQEKGNPQKDIRDQNMNEQPLKINITQIQPENSNYGMLLQEFRETLICAFSLMEFDCSTLENDFIDDGLNIILGAHLLTDEEYNYVPANSVIYNTEQIVPEGIWTAAPFVDFLNRHEIWNISEQSNQVLKGLGVRSLLQHVPVGTVPQLNRIPVADNQNIDILICTPFVPDVSDMVNELTTAGLSVHVLTEVYGQDLDRFIARSKIILWPGQVASCNPSHPWIAYVLSNSKVVVYVASEDDEGQTDLQSLMITTQRDLLVETCGQLAAEDGTRRQLEKLAGETMTGLHQAIYLHQALQTIGGTSANAEPASNPSPLKLNFYAGDGQKNGCINCSTIAGYEADAVIDPSSTDLVNSTLRTASFGQVTLEADQFDEIILDDVLASTHDLISTMTNCLNLLKPGGELKITVPYDLSYAAWENPLNVRAFNERSWDIYTQHYTSLGWVDACFSTSAMDVTFSPLGEELIAKDHPVDAVLTQPRAVDQLQVVLTKCDLSNEASTHQTLPIHNFPVQESASRAA
;
A
#
# COMPACT_ATOMS: atom_id res chain seq x y z
N SER A 1 7.27 -49.70 -24.45
CA SER A 1 7.45 -50.92 -23.65
C SER A 1 6.69 -50.85 -22.32
N ALA A 2 6.92 -49.81 -21.49
CA ALA A 2 6.30 -49.63 -20.17
C ALA A 2 4.76 -49.81 -20.16
N GLU A 3 4.03 -49.13 -21.05
CA GLU A 3 2.56 -49.25 -21.17
C GLU A 3 2.09 -50.71 -21.27
N LYS A 4 2.75 -51.52 -22.11
CA LYS A 4 2.39 -52.93 -22.32
C LYS A 4 2.53 -53.74 -21.03
N HIS A 5 3.59 -53.48 -20.25
CA HIS A 5 3.83 -54.15 -18.98
C HIS A 5 2.83 -53.73 -17.92
N TYR A 6 2.56 -52.43 -17.76
CA TYR A 6 1.56 -51.97 -16.78
C TYR A 6 0.15 -52.47 -17.12
N ARG A 7 -0.26 -52.43 -18.40
CA ARG A 7 -1.55 -53.02 -18.83
C ARG A 7 -1.62 -54.52 -18.54
N LYS A 8 -0.53 -55.28 -18.74
CA LYS A 8 -0.47 -56.70 -18.37
C LYS A 8 -0.61 -56.90 -16.85
N THR A 9 0.07 -56.10 -16.04
CA THR A 9 -0.04 -56.13 -14.58
C THR A 9 -1.47 -55.83 -14.12
N ILE A 10 -2.11 -54.79 -14.67
CA ILE A 10 -3.49 -54.42 -14.35
C ILE A 10 -4.47 -55.53 -14.78
N LYS A 11 -4.23 -56.20 -15.92
CA LYS A 11 -5.04 -57.35 -16.34
C LYS A 11 -4.95 -58.51 -15.34
N LEU A 12 -3.79 -58.73 -14.73
CA LEU A 12 -3.57 -59.78 -13.73
C LEU A 12 -4.08 -59.38 -12.34
N LYS A 13 -3.97 -58.10 -11.98
CA LYS A 13 -4.40 -57.53 -10.70
C LYS A 13 -5.00 -56.12 -10.90
N PRO A 14 -6.32 -56.01 -11.17
CA PRO A 14 -6.96 -54.73 -11.48
C PRO A 14 -6.84 -53.69 -10.36
N GLY A 15 -6.88 -54.11 -9.09
CA GLY A 15 -6.73 -53.22 -7.91
C GLY A 15 -5.28 -52.87 -7.55
N HIS A 16 -4.30 -53.07 -8.45
CA HIS A 16 -2.91 -52.72 -8.14
C HIS A 16 -2.66 -51.21 -8.31
N ALA A 17 -2.88 -50.43 -7.25
CA ALA A 17 -2.82 -48.96 -7.25
C ALA A 17 -1.57 -48.37 -7.94
N LEU A 18 -0.36 -48.85 -7.58
CA LEU A 18 0.89 -48.36 -8.22
C LEU A 18 0.98 -48.65 -9.72
N ALA A 19 0.44 -49.78 -10.20
CA ALA A 19 0.44 -50.08 -11.63
C ALA A 19 -0.57 -49.20 -12.38
N GLN A 20 -1.71 -48.89 -11.75
CA GLN A 20 -2.69 -47.93 -12.26
C GLN A 20 -2.06 -46.53 -12.37
N PHE A 21 -1.42 -46.04 -11.29
CA PHE A 21 -0.73 -44.75 -11.28
C PHE A 21 0.36 -44.66 -12.35
N ASN A 22 1.25 -45.66 -12.44
CA ASN A 22 2.33 -45.67 -13.43
C ASN A 22 1.80 -45.76 -14.87
N LEU A 23 0.69 -46.47 -15.10
CA LEU A 23 0.04 -46.44 -16.40
C LEU A 23 -0.53 -45.05 -16.70
N GLY A 24 -1.19 -44.41 -15.71
CA GLY A 24 -1.65 -43.03 -15.80
C GLY A 24 -0.52 -42.10 -16.21
N PHE A 25 0.64 -42.17 -15.55
CA PHE A 25 1.82 -41.36 -15.88
C PHE A 25 2.31 -41.57 -17.32
N VAL A 26 2.42 -42.82 -17.78
CA VAL A 26 2.82 -43.11 -19.17
C VAL A 26 1.79 -42.58 -20.18
N LEU A 27 0.51 -42.57 -19.82
CA LEU A 27 -0.55 -42.03 -20.66
C LEU A 27 -0.54 -40.50 -20.69
N THR A 28 -0.24 -39.84 -19.57
CA THR A 28 -0.01 -38.38 -19.51
C THR A 28 1.11 -37.96 -20.45
N LEU A 29 2.25 -38.66 -20.43
CA LEU A 29 3.37 -38.41 -21.35
C LEU A 29 3.04 -38.66 -22.83
N LYS A 30 1.95 -39.38 -23.10
CA LYS A 30 1.42 -39.66 -24.43
C LYS A 30 0.21 -38.79 -24.77
N GLU A 31 -0.10 -37.80 -23.93
CA GLU A 31 -1.21 -36.86 -24.09
C GLU A 31 -2.59 -37.55 -24.16
N ARG A 32 -2.72 -38.76 -23.58
CA ARG A 32 -3.99 -39.50 -23.47
C ARG A 32 -4.68 -39.15 -22.15
N PHE A 33 -5.04 -37.89 -21.98
CA PHE A 33 -5.41 -37.31 -20.69
C PHE A 33 -6.65 -37.94 -20.03
N ILE A 34 -7.75 -38.18 -20.77
CA ILE A 34 -8.95 -38.83 -20.21
C ILE A 34 -8.61 -40.24 -19.68
N GLU A 35 -7.83 -41.00 -20.44
CA GLU A 35 -7.46 -42.34 -20.01
C GLU A 35 -6.50 -42.30 -18.82
N ALA A 36 -5.57 -41.34 -18.80
CA ALA A 36 -4.69 -41.08 -17.67
C ALA A 36 -5.49 -40.75 -16.40
N ALA A 37 -6.44 -39.81 -16.50
CA ALA A 37 -7.33 -39.40 -15.41
C ALA A 37 -8.06 -40.60 -14.81
N ARG A 38 -8.63 -41.46 -15.66
CA ARG A 38 -9.29 -42.71 -15.21
C ARG A 38 -8.35 -43.61 -14.43
N HIS A 39 -7.10 -43.76 -14.88
CA HIS A 39 -6.12 -44.61 -14.20
C HIS A 39 -5.61 -44.00 -12.88
N TYR A 40 -5.47 -42.67 -12.79
CA TYR A 40 -5.20 -41.99 -11.52
C TYR A 40 -6.35 -42.13 -10.53
N LYS A 41 -7.58 -41.94 -10.99
CA LYS A 41 -8.77 -42.18 -10.15
C LYS A 41 -8.83 -43.62 -9.66
N LEU A 42 -8.61 -44.62 -10.53
CA LEU A 42 -8.57 -46.03 -10.13
C LEU A 42 -7.43 -46.33 -9.16
N ALA A 43 -6.29 -45.63 -9.26
CA ALA A 43 -5.20 -45.77 -8.32
C ALA A 43 -5.59 -45.26 -6.93
N TYR A 44 -6.25 -44.10 -6.86
CA TYR A 44 -6.75 -43.51 -5.63
C TYR A 44 -7.90 -44.34 -5.01
N ASP A 45 -8.86 -44.79 -5.82
CA ASP A 45 -9.98 -45.62 -5.34
C ASP A 45 -9.48 -46.97 -4.77
N ALA A 46 -8.39 -47.51 -5.31
CA ALA A 46 -7.77 -48.74 -4.82
C ALA A 46 -6.90 -48.54 -3.56
N ASP A 47 -6.41 -47.33 -3.33
CA ASP A 47 -5.55 -46.96 -2.21
C ASP A 47 -5.79 -45.48 -1.86
N PRO A 48 -6.77 -45.16 -0.99
CA PRO A 48 -7.12 -43.78 -0.66
C PRO A 48 -6.02 -42.98 0.05
N GLU A 49 -4.94 -43.63 0.50
CA GLU A 49 -3.74 -42.97 1.03
C GLU A 49 -2.75 -42.56 -0.08
N PHE A 50 -3.01 -42.94 -1.34
CA PHE A 50 -2.20 -42.56 -2.49
C PHE A 50 -2.58 -41.15 -2.98
N THR A 51 -2.34 -40.15 -2.14
CA THR A 51 -2.69 -38.74 -2.37
C THR A 51 -2.08 -38.17 -3.66
N ASN A 52 -0.89 -38.63 -4.06
CA ASN A 52 -0.28 -38.25 -5.33
C ASN A 52 -1.17 -38.66 -6.53
N ALA A 53 -1.85 -39.80 -6.46
CA ALA A 53 -2.80 -40.20 -7.50
C ALA A 53 -3.99 -39.24 -7.59
N LEU A 54 -4.48 -38.72 -6.45
CA LEU A 54 -5.55 -37.71 -6.44
C LEU A 54 -5.07 -36.37 -7.01
N SER A 55 -3.86 -35.94 -6.65
CA SER A 55 -3.22 -34.73 -7.21
C SER A 55 -3.09 -34.82 -8.74
N GLN A 56 -2.64 -35.96 -9.26
CA GLN A 56 -2.53 -36.18 -10.70
C GLN A 56 -3.89 -36.34 -11.38
N TYR A 57 -4.89 -36.91 -10.70
CA TYR A 57 -6.26 -36.93 -11.20
C TYR A 57 -6.79 -35.49 -11.37
N TRP A 58 -6.66 -34.63 -10.35
CA TRP A 58 -7.00 -33.22 -10.44
C TRP A 58 -6.28 -32.52 -11.60
N HIS A 59 -4.97 -32.71 -11.72
CA HIS A 59 -4.21 -32.09 -12.81
C HIS A 59 -4.74 -32.50 -14.20
N MET A 60 -5.14 -33.77 -14.38
CA MET A 60 -5.75 -34.22 -15.64
C MET A 60 -7.14 -33.61 -15.87
N GLN A 61 -7.95 -33.47 -14.82
CA GLN A 61 -9.25 -32.80 -14.93
C GLN A 61 -9.08 -31.34 -15.38
N MET A 62 -8.16 -30.60 -14.75
CA MET A 62 -7.84 -29.23 -15.16
C MET A 62 -7.24 -29.16 -16.57
N LYS A 63 -6.34 -30.08 -16.94
CA LYS A 63 -5.77 -30.18 -18.31
C LYS A 63 -6.80 -30.49 -19.39
N THR A 64 -7.95 -31.05 -19.03
CA THR A 64 -9.05 -31.31 -19.96
C THR A 64 -10.23 -30.37 -19.74
N CYS A 65 -10.12 -29.37 -18.85
CA CYS A 65 -11.24 -28.52 -18.44
C CYS A 65 -12.51 -29.31 -18.07
N ASN A 66 -12.35 -30.53 -17.56
CA ASN A 66 -13.47 -31.35 -17.10
C ASN A 66 -13.80 -30.99 -15.65
N TRP A 67 -14.86 -30.22 -15.46
CA TRP A 67 -15.25 -29.68 -14.17
C TRP A 67 -16.41 -30.45 -13.50
N SER A 68 -16.81 -31.61 -14.03
CA SER A 68 -17.95 -32.38 -13.51
C SER A 68 -17.84 -32.70 -12.01
N ASP A 69 -16.62 -32.99 -11.55
CA ASP A 69 -16.31 -33.35 -10.17
C ASP A 69 -15.57 -32.23 -9.42
N TYR A 70 -15.43 -31.02 -10.01
CA TYR A 70 -14.52 -29.97 -9.53
C TYR A 70 -14.67 -29.67 -8.05
N ALA A 71 -15.88 -29.27 -7.60
CA ALA A 71 -16.12 -28.90 -6.21
C ALA A 71 -15.83 -30.05 -5.22
N SER A 72 -16.15 -31.29 -5.62
CA SER A 72 -15.89 -32.47 -4.79
C SER A 72 -14.41 -32.79 -4.66
N LEU A 73 -13.64 -32.59 -5.74
CA LEU A 73 -12.20 -32.81 -5.78
C LEU A 73 -11.45 -31.69 -5.09
N GLU A 74 -11.84 -30.45 -5.32
CA GLU A 74 -11.30 -29.28 -4.65
C GLU A 74 -11.47 -29.44 -3.14
N TYR A 75 -12.67 -29.77 -2.67
CA TYR A 75 -12.93 -30.08 -1.26
C TYR A 75 -12.07 -31.24 -0.74
N ALA A 76 -11.93 -32.33 -1.51
CA ALA A 76 -11.10 -33.47 -1.09
C ALA A 76 -9.62 -33.09 -0.98
N LEU A 77 -9.12 -32.23 -1.86
CA LEU A 77 -7.74 -31.75 -1.84
C LEU A 77 -7.51 -30.79 -0.67
N THR A 78 -8.37 -29.77 -0.51
CA THR A 78 -8.21 -28.70 0.48
C THR A 78 -8.54 -29.15 1.91
N SER A 79 -9.57 -29.97 2.09
CA SER A 79 -10.04 -30.36 3.44
C SER A 79 -9.40 -31.64 3.97
N LYS A 80 -8.73 -32.43 3.11
CA LYS A 80 -8.10 -33.70 3.54
C LYS A 80 -6.63 -33.73 3.20
N LEU A 81 -6.30 -33.64 1.91
CA LEU A 81 -4.94 -33.92 1.45
C LEU A 81 -3.96 -32.88 1.95
N ILE A 82 -4.24 -31.60 1.74
CA ILE A 82 -3.38 -30.49 2.18
C ILE A 82 -3.18 -30.55 3.70
N PRO A 83 -4.21 -30.60 4.56
CA PRO A 83 -4.03 -30.75 6.00
C PRO A 83 -3.19 -31.98 6.40
N LEU A 84 -3.38 -33.13 5.75
CA LEU A 84 -2.58 -34.32 6.01
C LEU A 84 -1.10 -34.13 5.64
N ALA A 85 -0.82 -33.48 4.51
CA ALA A 85 0.54 -33.14 4.10
C ALA A 85 1.20 -32.17 5.09
N LEU A 86 0.44 -31.20 5.61
CA LEU A 86 0.92 -30.22 6.60
C LEU A 86 1.12 -30.81 8.01
N GLN A 87 0.35 -31.83 8.39
CA GLN A 87 0.48 -32.52 9.69
C GLN A 87 1.55 -33.63 9.67
N ALA A 88 1.91 -34.14 8.49
CA ALA A 88 2.97 -35.11 8.36
C ALA A 88 4.30 -34.49 8.82
N LYS A 89 5.10 -35.26 9.58
CA LYS A 89 6.47 -34.81 9.86
C LYS A 89 7.21 -34.65 8.52
N PRO A 90 7.94 -33.56 8.28
CA PRO A 90 8.69 -33.40 7.04
C PRO A 90 9.53 -34.64 6.72
N GLY A 91 9.35 -35.22 5.52
CA GLY A 91 10.07 -36.42 5.08
C GLY A 91 9.56 -37.75 5.66
N SER A 92 8.46 -37.75 6.41
CA SER A 92 7.78 -38.98 6.86
C SER A 92 6.79 -39.54 5.83
N ALA A 93 6.35 -38.73 4.87
CA ALA A 93 5.52 -39.16 3.77
C ALA A 93 6.34 -40.02 2.78
N GLY A 94 5.77 -41.14 2.32
CA GLY A 94 6.34 -41.89 1.21
C GLY A 94 5.92 -41.29 -0.13
N PHE A 95 6.49 -41.75 -1.26
CA PHE A 95 6.09 -41.35 -2.62
C PHE A 95 4.57 -41.32 -2.89
N ARG A 96 3.81 -42.18 -2.18
CA ARG A 96 2.35 -42.23 -2.27
C ARG A 96 1.65 -41.01 -1.68
N GLN A 97 2.26 -40.39 -0.68
CA GLN A 97 1.67 -39.33 0.14
C GLN A 97 2.12 -37.92 -0.27
N VAL A 98 3.07 -37.81 -1.23
CA VAL A 98 3.59 -36.54 -1.76
C VAL A 98 2.53 -35.78 -2.56
N PHE A 99 2.42 -34.47 -2.33
CA PHE A 99 1.67 -33.57 -3.19
C PHE A 99 2.62 -32.77 -4.10
N SER A 100 2.26 -32.65 -5.38
CA SER A 100 3.05 -31.89 -6.35
C SER A 100 2.90 -30.38 -6.11
N PRO A 101 4.00 -29.63 -5.83
CA PRO A 101 3.95 -28.19 -5.65
C PRO A 101 3.41 -27.46 -6.89
N PHE A 102 3.77 -27.92 -8.09
CA PHE A 102 3.25 -27.35 -9.34
C PHE A 102 1.73 -27.53 -9.49
N THR A 103 1.18 -28.64 -9.00
CA THR A 103 -0.27 -28.86 -9.03
C THR A 103 -0.99 -27.93 -8.04
N LEU A 104 -0.38 -27.65 -6.88
CA LEU A 104 -0.93 -26.79 -5.84
C LEU A 104 -1.26 -25.39 -6.33
N ILE A 105 -0.43 -24.86 -7.24
CA ILE A 105 -0.59 -23.53 -7.84
C ILE A 105 -1.98 -23.34 -8.47
N ASN A 106 -2.66 -24.41 -8.89
CA ASN A 106 -4.02 -24.33 -9.47
C ASN A 106 -5.13 -24.79 -8.50
N VAL A 107 -4.80 -25.07 -7.24
CA VAL A 107 -5.76 -25.56 -6.23
C VAL A 107 -6.11 -24.48 -5.23
N GLN A 108 -5.11 -23.77 -4.71
CA GLN A 108 -5.32 -22.73 -3.70
C GLN A 108 -4.22 -21.68 -3.80
N ASP A 109 -4.54 -20.47 -3.33
CA ASP A 109 -3.58 -19.39 -3.23
C ASP A 109 -3.16 -19.15 -1.77
N ASN A 110 -2.28 -20.01 -1.27
CA ASN A 110 -1.77 -19.95 0.10
C ASN A 110 -0.24 -20.18 0.10
N PRO A 111 0.57 -19.11 0.28
CA PRO A 111 2.03 -19.18 0.22
C PRO A 111 2.63 -20.09 1.31
N GLN A 112 2.13 -20.02 2.55
CA GLN A 112 2.55 -20.89 3.64
C GLN A 112 2.35 -22.38 3.32
N HIS A 113 1.19 -22.73 2.76
CA HIS A 113 0.93 -24.10 2.32
C HIS A 113 1.85 -24.49 1.15
N ALA A 114 2.13 -23.56 0.23
CA ALA A 114 3.06 -23.80 -0.87
C ALA A 114 4.47 -24.11 -0.38
N ARG A 115 4.97 -23.37 0.63
CA ARG A 115 6.27 -23.64 1.27
C ARG A 115 6.32 -25.03 1.88
N LEU A 116 5.36 -25.35 2.75
CA LEU A 116 5.36 -26.62 3.49
C LEU A 116 5.24 -27.82 2.54
N ILE A 117 4.46 -27.70 1.46
CA ILE A 117 4.34 -28.75 0.44
C ILE A 117 5.63 -28.87 -0.40
N ALA A 118 6.28 -27.75 -0.74
CA ALA A 118 7.57 -27.78 -1.44
C ALA A 118 8.65 -28.45 -0.58
N GLU A 119 8.71 -28.13 0.71
CA GLU A 119 9.63 -28.75 1.68
C GLU A 119 9.43 -30.27 1.77
N ASP A 120 8.19 -30.75 1.89
CA ASP A 120 7.90 -32.19 1.92
C ASP A 120 8.24 -32.86 0.58
N PHE A 121 7.89 -32.22 -0.54
CA PHE A 121 8.20 -32.72 -1.89
C PHE A 121 9.71 -32.90 -2.07
N ILE A 122 10.52 -31.91 -1.73
CA ILE A 122 11.99 -31.96 -1.85
C ILE A 122 12.60 -33.01 -0.92
N ASN A 123 12.11 -33.13 0.32
CA ASN A 123 12.57 -34.15 1.25
C ASN A 123 12.40 -35.57 0.70
N ILE A 124 11.38 -35.80 -0.13
CA ILE A 124 11.06 -37.13 -0.65
C ILE A 124 11.68 -37.37 -2.02
N VAL A 125 11.66 -36.37 -2.90
CA VAL A 125 12.12 -36.51 -4.29
C VAL A 125 13.63 -36.34 -4.40
N ALA A 126 14.23 -35.39 -3.66
CA ALA A 126 15.65 -35.08 -3.79
C ALA A 126 16.54 -35.84 -2.78
N ARG A 127 16.17 -35.84 -1.49
CA ARG A 127 17.07 -36.37 -0.43
C ARG A 127 17.20 -37.89 -0.40
N ASN A 128 16.26 -38.63 -0.99
CA ASN A 128 16.37 -40.09 -1.10
C ASN A 128 17.54 -40.52 -2.01
N ASN A 129 17.95 -39.67 -2.95
CA ASN A 129 19.01 -39.98 -3.92
C ASN A 129 20.36 -39.33 -3.57
N SER A 130 20.36 -38.15 -2.95
CA SER A 130 21.57 -37.46 -2.48
C SER A 130 21.86 -37.79 -1.00
N THR A 131 22.66 -38.82 -0.72
CA THR A 131 23.00 -39.28 0.64
C THR A 131 23.89 -38.31 1.45
N GLY A 132 23.51 -37.04 1.55
CA GLY A 132 24.32 -35.97 2.18
C GLY A 132 25.63 -35.66 1.45
N LEU A 133 25.79 -36.14 0.21
CA LEU A 133 26.98 -35.91 -0.60
C LEU A 133 26.99 -34.46 -1.10
N ARG A 134 27.90 -33.65 -0.57
CA ARG A 134 28.20 -32.30 -1.06
C ARG A 134 29.41 -32.39 -2.00
N LEU A 135 29.22 -32.10 -3.28
CA LEU A 135 30.30 -32.16 -4.27
C LEU A 135 31.23 -30.95 -4.19
N TYR A 136 30.70 -29.78 -3.84
CA TYR A 136 31.52 -28.63 -3.47
C TYR A 136 32.12 -28.85 -2.07
N THR A 137 33.44 -29.03 -1.99
CA THR A 137 34.16 -29.34 -0.74
C THR A 137 34.75 -28.12 -0.03
N GLY A 138 34.42 -26.90 -0.45
CA GLY A 138 34.89 -25.66 0.18
C GLY A 138 35.76 -24.78 -0.72
N LYS A 139 35.98 -23.54 -0.28
CA LYS A 139 36.51 -22.42 -1.07
C LYS A 139 37.93 -22.67 -1.54
N GLU A 140 38.11 -22.78 -2.85
CA GLU A 140 39.35 -22.29 -3.43
C GLU A 140 39.48 -20.80 -3.08
N ASN A 141 40.66 -20.35 -2.64
CA ASN A 141 40.94 -18.94 -2.37
C ASN A 141 40.96 -18.16 -3.69
N LYS A 142 39.79 -17.98 -4.33
CA LYS A 142 39.61 -17.10 -5.47
C LYS A 142 39.75 -15.66 -4.97
N SER A 143 40.47 -14.84 -5.75
CA SER A 143 40.56 -13.41 -5.49
C SER A 143 39.17 -12.79 -5.39
N LEU A 144 38.97 -11.82 -4.50
CA LEU A 144 37.72 -11.06 -4.43
C LEU A 144 37.33 -10.45 -5.79
N HIS A 145 38.33 -10.09 -6.60
CA HIS A 145 38.16 -9.49 -7.92
C HIS A 145 38.23 -10.48 -9.09
N ALA A 146 38.28 -11.80 -8.82
CA ALA A 146 38.23 -12.77 -9.90
C ALA A 146 36.86 -12.70 -10.62
N PRO A 147 36.81 -12.93 -11.95
CA PRO A 147 35.54 -13.10 -12.66
C PRO A 147 34.63 -14.11 -11.94
N VAL A 148 33.33 -13.88 -11.99
CA VAL A 148 32.34 -14.76 -11.35
C VAL A 148 31.95 -15.84 -12.36
N SER A 149 32.19 -17.11 -12.03
CA SER A 149 31.75 -18.22 -12.88
C SER A 149 30.30 -18.58 -12.55
N ILE A 150 29.41 -18.54 -13.54
CA ILE A 150 27.98 -18.77 -13.39
C ILE A 150 27.49 -19.85 -14.35
N ALA A 151 26.64 -20.76 -13.87
CA ALA A 151 25.96 -21.75 -14.69
C ALA A 151 24.44 -21.60 -14.63
N PHE A 152 23.77 -21.71 -15.78
CA PHE A 152 22.31 -21.77 -15.88
C PHE A 152 21.87 -23.19 -16.25
N LEU A 153 21.10 -23.84 -15.39
CA LEU A 153 20.62 -25.21 -15.58
C LEU A 153 19.16 -25.21 -16.05
N SER A 154 18.88 -25.85 -17.19
CA SER A 154 17.49 -25.98 -17.66
C SER A 154 17.23 -27.17 -18.60
N THR A 155 16.03 -27.74 -18.52
CA THR A 155 15.47 -28.61 -19.58
C THR A 155 14.96 -27.81 -20.78
N ASP A 156 14.79 -26.51 -20.64
CA ASP A 156 13.95 -25.72 -21.55
C ASP A 156 14.71 -24.69 -22.37
N PHE A 157 15.99 -24.94 -22.63
CA PHE A 157 16.77 -24.27 -23.68
C PHE A 157 16.31 -24.68 -25.09
N ARG A 158 15.05 -24.44 -25.42
CA ARG A 158 14.30 -24.82 -26.63
C ARG A 158 13.18 -23.78 -26.85
N ALA A 159 12.35 -23.89 -27.87
CA ALA A 159 11.17 -23.04 -28.06
C ALA A 159 10.16 -23.21 -26.90
N HIS A 160 10.41 -22.50 -25.81
CA HIS A 160 9.74 -22.61 -24.52
C HIS A 160 9.80 -21.26 -23.79
N PRO A 161 8.77 -20.90 -23.00
CA PRO A 161 8.71 -19.67 -22.19
C PRO A 161 10.04 -19.22 -21.57
N THR A 162 10.72 -20.10 -20.82
CA THR A 162 12.02 -19.81 -20.20
C THR A 162 13.03 -19.22 -21.19
N SER A 163 13.17 -19.83 -22.37
CA SER A 163 14.12 -19.38 -23.38
C SER A 163 13.68 -18.12 -24.10
N PHE A 164 12.37 -17.94 -24.33
CA PHE A 164 11.86 -16.71 -24.96
C PHE A 164 12.13 -15.49 -24.07
N LEU A 165 12.07 -15.67 -22.75
CA LEU A 165 12.35 -14.62 -21.77
C LEU A 165 13.86 -14.32 -21.64
N ILE A 166 14.70 -15.35 -21.48
CA ILE A 166 16.09 -15.16 -21.02
C ILE A 166 17.14 -15.09 -22.15
N VAL A 167 16.81 -15.38 -23.40
CA VAL A 167 17.83 -15.51 -24.46
C VAL A 167 18.73 -14.28 -24.60
N GLU A 168 18.16 -13.07 -24.53
CA GLU A 168 18.93 -11.83 -24.66
C GLU A 168 19.89 -11.62 -23.48
N LEU A 169 19.56 -12.08 -22.27
CA LEU A 169 20.47 -12.02 -21.12
C LEU A 169 21.79 -12.70 -21.45
N PHE A 170 21.77 -13.87 -22.09
CA PHE A 170 23.00 -14.56 -22.50
C PHE A 170 23.76 -13.79 -23.59
N GLU A 171 23.04 -13.10 -24.47
CA GLU A 171 23.62 -12.29 -25.55
C GLU A 171 24.38 -11.08 -24.97
N ILE A 172 23.84 -10.40 -23.95
CA ILE A 172 24.35 -9.10 -23.47
C ILE A 172 25.11 -9.11 -22.13
N ILE A 173 25.05 -10.19 -21.34
CA ILE A 173 25.81 -10.31 -20.09
C ILE A 173 27.31 -10.08 -20.35
N ASP A 174 27.97 -9.33 -19.45
CA ASP A 174 29.37 -8.91 -19.58
C ASP A 174 30.33 -10.08 -19.35
N LYS A 175 30.74 -10.70 -20.45
CA LYS A 175 31.66 -11.84 -20.48
C LYS A 175 33.10 -11.49 -20.03
N HIS A 176 33.42 -10.21 -19.79
CA HIS A 176 34.68 -9.83 -19.14
C HIS A 176 34.60 -9.95 -17.61
N LYS A 177 33.41 -9.81 -17.04
CA LYS A 177 33.15 -9.94 -15.60
C LYS A 177 32.66 -11.34 -15.21
N PHE A 178 31.99 -12.04 -16.13
CA PHE A 178 31.38 -13.33 -15.89
C PHE A 178 31.88 -14.39 -16.85
N ASP A 179 32.20 -15.58 -16.31
CA ASP A 179 32.42 -16.79 -17.10
C ASP A 179 31.13 -17.61 -17.11
N VAL A 180 30.40 -17.59 -18.24
CA VAL A 180 28.99 -18.00 -18.30
C VAL A 180 28.83 -19.37 -18.96
N HIS A 181 28.21 -20.30 -18.24
CA HIS A 181 27.92 -21.66 -18.67
C HIS A 181 26.41 -21.88 -18.79
N ILE A 182 26.00 -22.51 -19.89
CA ILE A 182 24.61 -22.91 -20.14
C ILE A 182 24.57 -24.43 -20.12
N VAL A 183 23.90 -25.01 -19.14
CA VAL A 183 23.83 -26.45 -18.91
C VAL A 183 22.44 -26.95 -19.29
N SER A 184 22.34 -27.49 -20.50
CA SER A 184 21.09 -28.08 -20.99
C SER A 184 20.96 -29.54 -20.59
N ILE A 185 19.83 -29.88 -19.98
CA ILE A 185 19.47 -31.25 -19.60
C ILE A 185 18.22 -31.76 -20.34
N GLY A 186 17.70 -30.98 -21.29
CA GLY A 186 16.51 -31.30 -22.09
C GLY A 186 16.81 -31.62 -23.56
N GLU A 187 15.75 -31.76 -24.35
CA GLU A 187 15.84 -32.07 -25.78
C GLU A 187 16.37 -30.88 -26.60
N ASP A 188 17.21 -31.17 -27.60
CA ASP A 188 17.54 -30.21 -28.66
C ASP A 188 16.44 -30.24 -29.73
N ASP A 189 15.55 -29.25 -29.67
CA ASP A 189 14.42 -29.10 -30.59
C ASP A 189 14.82 -28.52 -31.96
N LYS A 190 16.10 -28.19 -32.14
CA LYS A 190 16.66 -27.55 -33.34
C LYS A 190 15.99 -26.22 -33.72
N SER A 191 15.36 -25.55 -32.77
CA SER A 191 14.73 -24.25 -32.98
C SER A 191 15.76 -23.16 -33.29
N GLY A 192 15.31 -22.08 -33.94
CA GLY A 192 16.11 -20.86 -34.07
C GLY A 192 16.51 -20.28 -32.70
N LEU A 193 15.68 -20.47 -31.68
CA LEU A 193 15.95 -20.03 -30.32
C LEU A 193 17.11 -20.81 -29.67
N ARG A 194 17.14 -22.15 -29.80
CA ARG A 194 18.30 -22.98 -29.41
C ARG A 194 19.57 -22.50 -30.11
N ALA A 195 19.47 -22.17 -31.39
CA ALA A 195 20.61 -21.68 -32.16
C ALA A 195 21.10 -20.31 -31.65
N ARG A 196 20.21 -19.37 -31.34
CA ARG A 196 20.55 -18.08 -30.69
C ARG A 196 21.28 -18.28 -29.37
N ILE A 197 20.76 -19.15 -28.49
CA ILE A 197 21.38 -19.46 -27.20
C ILE A 197 22.80 -20.00 -27.39
N LYS A 198 23.01 -20.94 -28.33
CA LYS A 198 24.35 -21.47 -28.65
C LYS A 198 25.29 -20.42 -29.26
N ALA A 199 24.74 -19.41 -29.94
CA ALA A 199 25.50 -18.32 -30.56
C ALA A 199 25.80 -17.14 -29.62
N SER A 200 25.25 -17.15 -28.40
CA SER A 200 25.40 -16.07 -27.40
C SER A 200 26.85 -15.79 -26.98
N GLY A 201 27.79 -16.71 -27.25
CA GLY A 201 29.18 -16.63 -26.82
C GLY A 201 29.45 -17.25 -25.44
N CYS A 202 28.41 -17.82 -24.80
CA CYS A 202 28.53 -18.58 -23.55
C CYS A 202 28.99 -20.03 -23.79
N HIS A 203 29.52 -20.68 -22.76
CA HIS A 203 29.89 -22.09 -22.81
C HIS A 203 28.64 -22.98 -22.76
N PHE A 204 28.31 -23.64 -23.87
CA PHE A 204 27.13 -24.51 -23.95
C PHE A 204 27.47 -25.99 -23.68
N HIS A 205 26.78 -26.60 -22.72
CA HIS A 205 26.93 -28.00 -22.31
C HIS A 205 25.61 -28.75 -22.52
N ASP A 206 25.66 -29.87 -23.24
CA ASP A 206 24.50 -30.74 -23.43
C ASP A 206 24.68 -32.03 -22.64
N PHE A 207 23.95 -32.14 -21.53
CA PHE A 207 24.04 -33.23 -20.57
C PHE A 207 22.76 -34.06 -20.47
N LYS A 208 21.87 -33.96 -21.46
CA LYS A 208 20.59 -34.68 -21.49
C LYS A 208 20.72 -36.17 -21.14
N THR A 209 21.77 -36.85 -21.63
CA THR A 209 21.93 -38.30 -21.47
C THR A 209 22.62 -38.72 -20.17
N LEU A 210 23.08 -37.77 -19.37
CA LEU A 210 23.85 -38.04 -18.16
C LEU A 210 22.94 -38.24 -16.93
N ALA A 211 23.41 -39.04 -15.97
CA ALA A 211 22.75 -39.20 -14.67
C ALA A 211 22.95 -37.95 -13.79
N ASP A 212 22.08 -37.75 -12.78
CA ASP A 212 22.08 -36.52 -11.96
C ASP A 212 23.43 -36.28 -11.28
N LEU A 213 24.02 -37.34 -10.71
CA LEU A 213 25.32 -37.28 -10.08
C LEU A 213 26.43 -36.91 -11.08
N GLU A 214 26.40 -37.47 -12.29
CA GLU A 214 27.39 -37.15 -13.32
C GLU A 214 27.27 -35.69 -13.75
N ILE A 215 26.05 -35.18 -13.90
CA ILE A 215 25.81 -33.76 -14.21
C ILE A 215 26.37 -32.88 -13.11
N ALA A 216 26.04 -33.17 -11.85
CA ALA A 216 26.52 -32.41 -10.70
C ALA A 216 28.06 -32.47 -10.60
N GLN A 217 28.68 -33.62 -10.88
CA GLN A 217 30.16 -33.74 -10.93
C GLN A 217 30.77 -32.91 -12.06
N ASN A 218 30.14 -32.87 -13.24
CA ASN A 218 30.59 -32.03 -14.34
C ASN A 218 30.47 -30.54 -13.96
N ILE A 219 29.35 -30.10 -13.39
CA ILE A 219 29.17 -28.73 -12.90
C ILE A 219 30.24 -28.37 -11.85
N ALA A 220 30.47 -29.24 -10.86
CA ALA A 220 31.50 -29.02 -9.84
C ALA A 220 32.91 -28.91 -10.45
N SER A 221 33.22 -29.71 -11.47
CA SER A 221 34.52 -29.68 -12.16
C SER A 221 34.77 -28.40 -12.97
N LEU A 222 33.72 -27.65 -13.32
CA LEU A 222 33.82 -26.37 -14.00
C LEU A 222 34.20 -25.23 -13.04
N GLY A 223 34.14 -25.46 -11.71
CA GLY A 223 34.49 -24.44 -10.72
C GLY A 223 33.48 -23.28 -10.66
N ILE A 224 32.20 -23.58 -10.91
CA ILE A 224 31.09 -22.62 -10.87
C ILE A 224 30.96 -21.98 -9.48
N ASP A 225 30.87 -20.64 -9.43
CA ASP A 225 30.60 -19.89 -8.21
C ASP A 225 29.09 -19.83 -7.92
N ILE A 226 28.26 -19.63 -8.95
CA ILE A 226 26.80 -19.49 -8.83
C ILE A 226 26.09 -20.42 -9.82
N LEU A 227 25.21 -21.29 -9.32
CA LEU A 227 24.34 -22.13 -10.14
C LEU A 227 22.89 -21.61 -10.11
N VAL A 228 22.40 -21.13 -11.23
CA VAL A 228 21.01 -20.68 -11.41
C VAL A 228 20.17 -21.84 -11.97
N ASP A 229 19.19 -22.29 -11.18
CA ASP A 229 18.15 -23.21 -11.59
C ASP A 229 17.04 -22.46 -12.33
N LEU A 230 16.85 -22.81 -13.61
CA LEU A 230 15.78 -22.29 -14.47
C LEU A 230 14.70 -23.34 -14.74
N ASN A 231 14.56 -24.33 -13.85
CA ASN A 231 13.48 -25.30 -13.86
C ASN A 231 12.57 -25.17 -12.64
N GLY A 232 13.16 -25.07 -11.44
CA GLY A 232 12.45 -25.20 -10.17
C GLY A 232 11.69 -26.52 -10.06
N LEU A 233 10.43 -26.51 -9.62
CA LEU A 233 9.59 -27.71 -9.45
C LEU A 233 8.62 -27.95 -10.61
N THR A 234 9.05 -27.63 -11.83
CA THR A 234 8.27 -27.80 -13.06
C THR A 234 8.47 -29.19 -13.71
N THR A 235 7.78 -29.43 -14.82
CA THR A 235 7.87 -30.71 -15.55
C THR A 235 9.28 -30.94 -16.08
N GLY A 236 9.86 -32.11 -15.80
CA GLY A 236 11.20 -32.47 -16.26
C GLY A 236 12.33 -31.99 -15.34
N ALA A 237 12.01 -31.24 -14.28
CA ALA A 237 12.98 -30.80 -13.29
C ALA A 237 13.75 -31.97 -12.66
N ARG A 238 15.04 -31.71 -12.37
CA ARG A 238 15.98 -32.69 -11.79
C ARG A 238 16.64 -32.11 -10.53
N PRO A 239 15.88 -31.90 -9.43
CA PRO A 239 16.36 -31.23 -8.23
C PRO A 239 17.51 -31.98 -7.52
N ASP A 240 17.67 -33.28 -7.78
CA ASP A 240 18.80 -34.08 -7.31
C ASP A 240 20.16 -33.47 -7.69
N ILE A 241 20.27 -32.87 -8.88
CA ILE A 241 21.49 -32.22 -9.35
C ILE A 241 21.90 -31.09 -8.39
N LEU A 242 20.92 -30.30 -7.95
CA LEU A 242 21.09 -29.17 -7.02
C LEU A 242 21.33 -29.66 -5.60
N ALA A 243 20.70 -30.77 -5.19
CA ALA A 243 20.86 -31.37 -3.87
C ALA A 243 22.29 -31.91 -3.63
N PHE A 244 23.01 -32.32 -4.68
CA PHE A 244 24.44 -32.63 -4.61
C PHE A 244 25.33 -31.40 -4.34
N ARG A 245 24.75 -30.19 -4.35
CA ARG A 245 25.42 -28.89 -4.16
C ARG A 245 26.74 -28.78 -4.95
N PRO A 246 26.70 -28.84 -6.29
CA PRO A 246 27.88 -28.72 -7.14
C PRO A 246 28.48 -27.31 -7.18
N ALA A 247 27.76 -26.28 -6.73
CA ALA A 247 28.24 -24.90 -6.58
C ALA A 247 28.05 -24.41 -5.13
N PRO A 248 28.85 -23.43 -4.66
CA PRO A 248 28.68 -22.85 -3.33
C PRO A 248 27.35 -22.12 -3.20
N LEU A 249 26.98 -21.31 -4.19
CA LEU A 249 25.71 -20.58 -4.25
C LEU A 249 24.78 -21.17 -5.32
N GLN A 250 23.50 -21.34 -4.98
CA GLN A 250 22.46 -21.82 -5.89
C GLN A 250 21.23 -20.91 -5.82
N ILE A 251 20.65 -20.58 -6.98
CA ILE A 251 19.55 -19.63 -7.11
C ILE A 251 18.38 -20.29 -7.82
N ASN A 252 17.17 -20.17 -7.29
CA ASN A 252 15.93 -20.44 -8.02
C ASN A 252 15.54 -19.21 -8.85
N TYR A 253 15.43 -19.35 -10.17
CA TYR A 253 14.99 -18.25 -11.01
C TYR A 253 14.04 -18.66 -12.16
N LEU A 254 13.02 -17.82 -12.28
CA LEU A 254 12.11 -17.61 -13.39
C LEU A 254 11.05 -18.69 -13.63
N ALA A 255 11.45 -19.94 -13.89
CA ALA A 255 10.51 -20.93 -14.43
C ALA A 255 9.47 -21.41 -13.40
N TYR A 256 9.85 -21.49 -12.13
CA TYR A 256 8.96 -21.92 -11.07
C TYR A 256 8.56 -20.72 -10.18
N PRO A 257 7.28 -20.35 -10.18
CA PRO A 257 6.77 -19.16 -9.49
C PRO A 257 6.51 -19.45 -8.00
N GLY A 258 7.54 -19.81 -7.23
CA GLY A 258 7.41 -20.12 -5.80
C GLY A 258 8.69 -20.65 -5.18
N THR A 259 8.67 -20.87 -3.86
CA THR A 259 9.80 -21.44 -3.11
C THR A 259 10.07 -22.89 -3.48
N MET A 260 11.35 -23.24 -3.58
CA MET A 260 11.79 -24.62 -3.72
C MET A 260 11.59 -25.43 -2.44
N GLY A 261 11.44 -24.79 -1.27
CA GLY A 261 11.36 -25.48 0.02
C GLY A 261 12.62 -26.29 0.33
N ALA A 262 13.79 -25.83 -0.15
CA ALA A 262 15.02 -26.62 -0.19
C ALA A 262 16.16 -25.91 0.54
N ASP A 263 16.81 -26.60 1.49
CA ASP A 263 17.99 -26.10 2.19
C ASP A 263 19.27 -26.07 1.33
N PHE A 264 19.16 -26.53 0.08
CA PHE A 264 20.23 -26.48 -0.91
C PHE A 264 20.07 -25.34 -1.93
N ILE A 265 19.02 -24.51 -1.84
CA ILE A 265 18.85 -23.30 -2.65
C ILE A 265 19.03 -22.10 -1.73
N ASP A 266 19.95 -21.20 -2.08
CA ASP A 266 20.32 -20.10 -1.19
C ASP A 266 19.53 -18.82 -1.49
N TYR A 267 19.21 -18.58 -2.76
CA TYR A 267 18.54 -17.37 -3.21
C TYR A 267 17.35 -17.63 -4.14
N ILE A 268 16.37 -16.74 -4.11
CA ILE A 268 15.34 -16.57 -5.14
C ILE A 268 15.41 -15.15 -5.70
N ILE A 269 15.18 -14.99 -7.00
CA ILE A 269 15.11 -13.67 -7.64
C ILE A 269 13.65 -13.26 -7.77
N ALA A 270 13.30 -12.10 -7.22
CA ALA A 270 11.95 -11.57 -7.19
C ALA A 270 11.94 -10.04 -7.35
N ASP A 271 10.75 -9.45 -7.32
CA ASP A 271 10.53 -8.01 -7.18
C ASP A 271 9.53 -7.75 -6.05
N LYS A 272 9.40 -6.48 -5.66
CA LYS A 272 8.59 -6.05 -4.52
C LYS A 272 7.11 -6.41 -4.69
N PHE A 273 6.59 -6.38 -5.93
CA PHE A 273 5.18 -6.69 -6.16
C PHE A 273 4.90 -8.19 -6.09
N VAL A 274 5.70 -9.02 -6.77
CA VAL A 274 5.46 -10.46 -6.86
C VAL A 274 5.75 -11.19 -5.53
N LEU A 275 6.71 -10.67 -4.75
CA LEU A 275 7.08 -11.18 -3.44
C LEU A 275 7.23 -10.00 -2.45
N PRO A 276 6.10 -9.45 -1.95
CA PRO A 276 6.13 -8.36 -0.97
C PRO A 276 6.76 -8.80 0.35
N ALA A 277 7.18 -7.83 1.17
CA ALA A 277 7.85 -8.09 2.44
C ALA A 277 7.03 -9.01 3.38
N SER A 278 5.70 -8.91 3.33
CA SER A 278 4.77 -9.74 4.11
C SER A 278 4.79 -11.23 3.77
N LEU A 279 5.40 -11.63 2.64
CA LEU A 279 5.49 -13.03 2.22
C LEU A 279 6.89 -13.62 2.40
N GLN A 280 7.87 -12.88 2.88
CA GLN A 280 9.25 -13.36 2.97
C GLN A 280 9.37 -14.62 3.84
N ASP A 281 8.61 -14.71 4.94
CA ASP A 281 8.56 -15.87 5.84
C ASP A 281 7.99 -17.15 5.18
N ASP A 282 7.35 -17.02 4.02
CA ASP A 282 6.84 -18.12 3.22
C ASP A 282 7.84 -18.60 2.14
N PHE A 283 9.08 -18.12 2.17
CA PHE A 283 10.19 -18.60 1.32
C PHE A 283 11.34 -19.15 2.18
N THR A 284 11.95 -20.24 1.71
CA THR A 284 13.15 -20.81 2.36
C THR A 284 14.45 -20.15 1.88
N GLU A 285 14.41 -19.56 0.70
CA GLU A 285 15.51 -18.85 0.05
C GLU A 285 15.60 -17.40 0.54
N GLU A 286 16.81 -16.85 0.59
CA GLU A 286 16.98 -15.40 0.72
C GLU A 286 16.59 -14.71 -0.59
N ILE A 287 16.12 -13.46 -0.53
CA ILE A 287 15.54 -12.81 -1.69
C ILE A 287 16.51 -11.79 -2.29
N MET A 288 16.78 -11.93 -3.59
CA MET A 288 17.45 -10.93 -4.39
C MET A 288 16.39 -10.11 -5.13
N TYR A 289 16.07 -8.92 -4.60
CA TYR A 289 15.09 -8.03 -5.21
C TYR A 289 15.69 -7.27 -6.39
N MET A 290 15.15 -7.52 -7.57
CA MET A 290 15.48 -6.80 -8.80
C MET A 290 14.84 -5.40 -8.80
N PRO A 291 15.51 -4.39 -9.38
CA PRO A 291 14.88 -3.11 -9.66
C PRO A 291 13.73 -3.29 -10.65
N GLY A 292 12.55 -2.78 -10.31
CA GLY A 292 11.36 -2.89 -11.15
C GLY A 292 10.77 -4.30 -11.19
N CYS A 293 11.01 -5.07 -12.26
CA CYS A 293 10.41 -6.39 -12.50
C CYS A 293 11.45 -7.51 -12.38
N TYR A 294 11.06 -8.64 -11.77
CA TYR A 294 11.91 -9.84 -11.70
C TYR A 294 12.03 -10.58 -13.03
N GLN A 295 11.03 -10.45 -13.91
CA GLN A 295 10.94 -11.18 -15.17
C GLN A 295 11.79 -10.49 -16.24
N VAL A 296 12.87 -11.15 -16.66
CA VAL A 296 13.62 -10.75 -17.84
C VAL A 296 12.80 -11.01 -19.11
N ASN A 297 12.91 -10.14 -20.11
CA ASN A 297 12.26 -10.30 -21.40
C ASN A 297 13.28 -10.11 -22.54
N ASP A 298 13.07 -10.73 -23.71
CA ASP A 298 13.86 -10.43 -24.92
C ASP A 298 13.33 -9.14 -25.56
N ARG A 299 14.15 -8.11 -25.77
CA ARG A 299 13.76 -6.86 -26.46
C ARG A 299 13.55 -7.04 -27.96
N HIS A 300 14.17 -8.06 -28.54
CA HIS A 300 14.25 -8.24 -29.97
C HIS A 300 13.66 -9.59 -30.41
N PRO A 301 12.40 -9.91 -30.07
CA PRO A 301 11.76 -11.05 -30.68
C PRO A 301 11.68 -10.77 -32.19
N HIS A 302 12.03 -11.76 -33.00
CA HIS A 302 11.74 -11.69 -34.42
C HIS A 302 10.22 -11.52 -34.57
N LEU A 303 9.79 -10.45 -35.24
CA LEU A 303 8.38 -10.24 -35.59
C LEU A 303 8.16 -10.66 -37.04
N SER A 304 6.98 -11.21 -37.32
CA SER A 304 6.60 -11.54 -38.69
C SER A 304 6.49 -10.27 -39.52
N SER A 305 6.86 -10.33 -40.80
CA SER A 305 6.68 -9.21 -41.73
C SER A 305 5.22 -8.95 -42.10
N THR A 306 4.31 -9.86 -41.73
CA THR A 306 2.88 -9.80 -42.06
C THR A 306 2.04 -10.16 -40.85
N THR A 307 1.12 -9.26 -40.47
CA THR A 307 0.08 -9.55 -39.49
C THR A 307 -1.10 -10.23 -40.21
N PRO A 308 -1.55 -11.42 -39.77
CA PRO A 308 -2.74 -12.05 -40.34
C PRO A 308 -3.97 -11.17 -40.10
N THR A 309 -5.02 -11.30 -40.90
CA THR A 309 -6.31 -10.63 -40.71
C THR A 309 -7.15 -11.31 -39.61
N ARG A 310 -8.20 -10.63 -39.12
CA ARG A 310 -9.16 -11.23 -38.16
C ARG A 310 -9.79 -12.51 -38.76
N SER A 311 -10.24 -12.47 -40.01
CA SER A 311 -10.76 -13.66 -40.70
C SER A 311 -9.75 -14.81 -40.80
N GLU A 312 -8.47 -14.54 -41.08
CA GLU A 312 -7.42 -15.59 -41.10
C GLU A 312 -7.17 -16.20 -39.71
N CYS A 313 -7.42 -15.43 -38.64
CA CYS A 313 -7.40 -15.89 -37.26
C CYS A 313 -8.68 -16.60 -36.80
N GLY A 314 -9.70 -16.71 -37.67
CA GLY A 314 -11.02 -17.26 -37.32
C GLY A 314 -11.86 -16.34 -36.42
N LEU A 315 -11.54 -15.04 -36.39
CA LEU A 315 -12.22 -14.03 -35.59
C LEU A 315 -13.27 -13.27 -36.42
N PRO A 316 -14.33 -12.75 -35.78
CA PRO A 316 -15.29 -11.88 -36.46
C PRO A 316 -14.63 -10.54 -36.83
N GLU A 317 -15.05 -9.95 -37.96
CA GLU A 317 -14.53 -8.64 -38.42
C GLU A 317 -14.92 -7.48 -37.49
N THR A 318 -16.03 -7.63 -36.75
CA THR A 318 -16.56 -6.63 -35.81
C THR A 318 -16.84 -7.25 -34.45
N GLY A 319 -16.96 -6.42 -33.42
CA GLY A 319 -17.17 -6.86 -32.04
C GLY A 319 -15.86 -7.03 -31.27
N TYR A 320 -15.99 -7.21 -29.96
CA TYR A 320 -14.85 -7.35 -29.06
C TYR A 320 -14.23 -8.74 -29.11
N VAL A 321 -12.91 -8.80 -29.21
CA VAL A 321 -12.12 -10.02 -29.08
C VAL A 321 -11.49 -10.04 -27.69
N LEU A 322 -12.14 -10.74 -26.76
CA LEU A 322 -11.59 -11.02 -25.43
C LEU A 322 -10.60 -12.18 -25.57
N CYS A 323 -9.41 -12.08 -25.00
CA CYS A 323 -8.35 -13.06 -25.23
C CYS A 323 -7.84 -13.69 -23.95
N CYS A 324 -7.62 -14.99 -23.94
CA CYS A 324 -6.83 -15.67 -22.91
C CYS A 324 -5.99 -16.79 -23.54
N PHE A 325 -4.71 -16.51 -23.79
CA PHE A 325 -3.77 -17.49 -24.34
C PHE A 325 -3.01 -18.29 -23.27
N ASN A 326 -3.49 -18.24 -22.03
CA ASN A 326 -2.98 -19.08 -20.95
C ASN A 326 -3.17 -20.57 -21.26
N SER A 327 -2.32 -21.40 -20.65
CA SER A 327 -2.57 -22.84 -20.64
C SER A 327 -3.90 -23.13 -19.97
N ASN A 328 -4.71 -24.00 -20.58
CA ASN A 328 -6.08 -24.24 -20.18
C ASN A 328 -6.26 -24.77 -18.75
N TYR A 329 -5.25 -25.43 -18.17
CA TYR A 329 -5.28 -25.86 -16.77
C TYR A 329 -5.28 -24.70 -15.75
N LYS A 330 -4.99 -23.47 -16.19
CA LYS A 330 -5.09 -22.25 -15.37
C LYS A 330 -6.53 -21.70 -15.31
N ILE A 331 -7.41 -22.15 -16.22
CA ILE A 331 -8.80 -21.70 -16.29
C ILE A 331 -9.61 -22.48 -15.25
N THR A 332 -10.08 -21.79 -14.22
CA THR A 332 -10.96 -22.34 -13.18
C THR A 332 -12.43 -22.14 -13.55
N PRO A 333 -13.36 -22.93 -12.97
CA PRO A 333 -14.79 -22.70 -13.18
C PRO A 333 -15.24 -21.30 -12.76
N ALA A 334 -14.68 -20.76 -11.67
CA ALA A 334 -15.02 -19.44 -11.15
C ALA A 334 -14.69 -18.32 -12.15
N ILE A 335 -13.46 -18.28 -12.67
CA ILE A 335 -13.07 -17.25 -13.64
C ILE A 335 -13.79 -17.43 -14.98
N PHE A 336 -14.01 -18.68 -15.40
CA PHE A 336 -14.74 -18.95 -16.64
C PHE A 336 -16.20 -18.55 -16.55
N SER A 337 -16.86 -18.72 -15.40
CA SER A 337 -18.22 -18.24 -15.15
C SER A 337 -18.33 -16.73 -15.39
N ILE A 338 -17.38 -15.96 -14.85
CA ILE A 338 -17.31 -14.50 -15.06
C ILE A 338 -17.18 -14.18 -16.54
N TRP A 339 -16.32 -14.89 -17.27
CA TRP A 339 -16.18 -14.69 -18.71
C TRP A 339 -17.49 -15.01 -19.46
N MET A 340 -18.23 -16.04 -19.06
CA MET A 340 -19.54 -16.34 -19.66
C MET A 340 -20.57 -15.24 -19.37
N GLU A 341 -20.58 -14.69 -18.16
CA GLU A 341 -21.43 -13.54 -17.82
C GLU A 341 -21.09 -12.30 -18.64
N VAL A 342 -19.80 -12.01 -18.83
CA VAL A 342 -19.33 -10.94 -19.72
C VAL A 342 -19.77 -11.21 -21.16
N LEU A 343 -19.59 -12.43 -21.68
CA LEU A 343 -20.06 -12.77 -23.03
C LEU A 343 -21.60 -12.63 -23.15
N ALA A 344 -22.37 -12.94 -22.11
CA ALA A 344 -23.82 -12.75 -22.11
C ALA A 344 -24.20 -11.26 -22.23
N GLU A 345 -23.47 -10.39 -21.54
CA GLU A 345 -23.72 -8.95 -21.54
C GLU A 345 -23.31 -8.27 -22.87
N PHE A 346 -22.24 -8.76 -23.51
CA PHE A 346 -21.73 -8.22 -24.78
C PHE A 346 -21.93 -9.23 -25.92
N PRO A 347 -23.12 -9.30 -26.56
CA PRO A 347 -23.48 -10.39 -27.47
C PRO A 347 -22.61 -10.50 -28.73
N ASP A 348 -22.01 -9.41 -29.18
CA ASP A 348 -21.13 -9.38 -30.36
C ASP A 348 -19.66 -9.73 -30.04
N SER A 349 -19.34 -10.02 -28.78
CA SER A 349 -17.98 -10.37 -28.36
C SER A 349 -17.67 -11.85 -28.53
N VAL A 350 -16.39 -12.19 -28.71
CA VAL A 350 -15.89 -13.58 -28.69
C VAL A 350 -14.80 -13.74 -27.64
N LEU A 351 -14.65 -14.96 -27.12
CA LEU A 351 -13.54 -15.34 -26.26
C LEU A 351 -12.54 -16.18 -27.07
N TRP A 352 -11.34 -15.64 -27.25
CA TRP A 352 -10.25 -16.23 -28.01
C TRP A 352 -9.26 -16.94 -27.10
N LEU A 353 -9.23 -18.28 -27.18
CA LEU A 353 -8.45 -19.15 -26.31
C LEU A 353 -7.33 -19.84 -27.10
N LEU A 354 -6.23 -20.18 -26.43
CA LEU A 354 -5.20 -21.02 -27.06
C LEU A 354 -5.71 -22.46 -27.18
N LYS A 355 -5.61 -23.02 -28.39
CA LYS A 355 -5.94 -24.41 -28.65
C LYS A 355 -4.97 -25.32 -27.91
N SER A 356 -5.52 -26.12 -26.99
CA SER A 356 -4.77 -27.06 -26.16
C SER A 356 -4.97 -28.50 -26.67
N ASN A 357 -6.00 -29.19 -26.18
CA ASN A 357 -6.39 -30.53 -26.61
C ASN A 357 -7.89 -30.58 -26.98
N ALA A 358 -8.28 -31.60 -27.72
CA ALA A 358 -9.64 -31.72 -28.25
C ALA A 358 -10.68 -31.83 -27.12
N GLU A 359 -10.33 -32.53 -26.04
CA GLU A 359 -11.18 -32.73 -24.87
C GLU A 359 -11.46 -31.42 -24.13
N ALA A 360 -10.43 -30.60 -23.89
CA ALA A 360 -10.58 -29.28 -23.29
C ALA A 360 -11.47 -28.35 -24.12
N MET A 361 -11.29 -28.36 -25.44
CA MET A 361 -12.13 -27.55 -26.34
C MET A 361 -13.60 -27.96 -26.26
N GLU A 362 -13.87 -29.26 -26.28
CA GLU A 362 -15.24 -29.77 -26.18
C GLU A 362 -15.87 -29.42 -24.83
N ASN A 363 -15.16 -29.66 -23.72
CA ASN A 363 -15.67 -29.38 -22.38
C ASN A 363 -15.91 -27.89 -22.13
N LEU A 364 -15.06 -27.00 -22.67
CA LEU A 364 -15.27 -25.55 -22.60
C LEU A 364 -16.49 -25.11 -23.41
N ARG A 365 -16.71 -25.69 -24.61
CA ARG A 365 -17.92 -25.43 -25.41
C ARG A 365 -19.19 -25.93 -24.74
N GLU A 366 -19.14 -27.11 -24.14
CA GLU A 366 -20.26 -27.66 -23.36
C GLU A 366 -20.56 -26.75 -22.16
N SER A 367 -19.52 -26.30 -21.45
CA SER A 367 -19.67 -25.35 -20.33
C SER A 367 -20.28 -24.02 -20.78
N ALA A 368 -19.84 -23.46 -21.92
CA ALA A 368 -20.44 -22.26 -22.49
C ALA A 368 -21.92 -22.47 -22.85
N THR A 369 -22.26 -23.61 -23.45
CA THR A 369 -23.64 -23.97 -23.77
C THR A 369 -24.50 -24.06 -22.51
N ASN A 370 -23.97 -24.65 -21.44
CA ASN A 370 -24.64 -24.75 -20.14
C ASN A 370 -24.85 -23.37 -19.48
N SER A 371 -23.99 -22.40 -19.78
CA SER A 371 -24.15 -20.99 -19.38
C SER A 371 -25.03 -20.17 -20.33
N GLY A 372 -25.63 -20.79 -21.37
CA GLY A 372 -26.49 -20.11 -22.33
C GLY A 372 -25.73 -19.31 -23.40
N ILE A 373 -24.42 -19.55 -23.56
CA ILE A 373 -23.57 -18.91 -24.56
C ILE A 373 -23.41 -19.83 -25.77
N ASP A 374 -23.52 -19.26 -26.97
CA ASP A 374 -23.24 -19.99 -28.22
C ASP A 374 -21.78 -20.51 -28.21
N PRO A 375 -21.55 -21.83 -28.30
CA PRO A 375 -20.21 -22.41 -28.26
C PRO A 375 -19.30 -21.93 -29.40
N ASP A 376 -19.84 -21.39 -30.49
CA ASP A 376 -19.04 -20.82 -31.59
C ASP A 376 -18.44 -19.45 -31.23
N ARG A 377 -18.87 -18.81 -30.13
CA ARG A 377 -18.23 -17.61 -29.57
C ARG A 377 -16.93 -17.90 -28.83
N LEU A 378 -16.60 -19.17 -28.62
CA LEU A 378 -15.31 -19.63 -28.12
C LEU A 378 -14.43 -20.00 -29.32
N VAL A 379 -13.53 -19.09 -29.68
CA VAL A 379 -12.62 -19.26 -30.81
C VAL A 379 -11.29 -19.84 -30.29
N PHE A 380 -10.78 -20.90 -30.92
CA PHE A 380 -9.54 -21.56 -30.48
C PHE A 380 -8.39 -21.32 -31.47
N ALA A 381 -7.38 -20.57 -31.05
CA ALA A 381 -6.20 -20.25 -31.84
C ALA A 381 -5.20 -21.41 -31.86
N ASP A 382 -4.71 -21.83 -33.04
CA ASP A 382 -3.62 -22.82 -33.13
C ASP A 382 -2.32 -22.31 -32.48
N VAL A 383 -1.45 -23.21 -32.05
CA VAL A 383 -0.09 -22.85 -31.63
C VAL A 383 0.70 -22.43 -32.87
N GLN A 384 1.38 -21.28 -32.80
CA GLN A 384 2.17 -20.73 -33.91
C GLN A 384 3.61 -20.47 -33.47
N PRO A 385 4.55 -20.36 -34.43
CA PRO A 385 5.86 -19.74 -34.19
C PRO A 385 5.73 -18.40 -33.47
N ILE A 386 6.72 -18.05 -32.64
CA ILE A 386 6.63 -16.89 -31.72
C ILE A 386 6.41 -15.56 -32.46
N ASP A 387 6.99 -15.40 -33.64
CA ASP A 387 6.88 -14.22 -34.49
C ASP A 387 5.47 -14.02 -35.04
N GLU A 388 4.82 -15.10 -35.46
CA GLU A 388 3.40 -15.11 -35.86
C GLU A 388 2.48 -14.96 -34.65
N HIS A 389 2.83 -15.56 -33.51
CA HIS A 389 2.08 -15.47 -32.25
C HIS A 389 1.98 -14.04 -31.74
N LEU A 390 3.11 -13.32 -31.64
CA LEU A 390 3.13 -11.92 -31.22
C LEU A 390 2.35 -11.04 -32.21
N SER A 391 2.49 -11.29 -33.51
CA SER A 391 1.82 -10.49 -34.53
C SER A 391 0.29 -10.60 -34.47
N ARG A 392 -0.26 -11.78 -34.15
CA ARG A 392 -1.72 -12.00 -34.12
C ARG A 392 -2.38 -11.53 -32.83
N ILE A 393 -1.67 -11.48 -31.69
CA ILE A 393 -2.28 -11.13 -30.39
C ILE A 393 -2.89 -9.74 -30.44
N GLY A 394 -2.31 -8.82 -31.22
CA GLY A 394 -2.84 -7.48 -31.43
C GLY A 394 -4.29 -7.40 -31.96
N HIS A 395 -4.90 -8.51 -32.41
CA HIS A 395 -6.34 -8.53 -32.72
C HIS A 395 -7.25 -8.55 -31.51
N ALA A 396 -6.72 -8.92 -30.33
CA ALA A 396 -7.44 -8.87 -29.09
C ALA A 396 -7.69 -7.41 -28.67
N ASP A 397 -8.87 -7.16 -28.12
CA ASP A 397 -9.25 -5.87 -27.56
C ASP A 397 -8.91 -5.81 -26.07
N LEU A 398 -9.05 -6.92 -25.35
CA LEU A 398 -8.75 -7.05 -23.93
C LEU A 398 -8.27 -8.47 -23.61
N PHE A 399 -7.18 -8.60 -22.87
CA PHE A 399 -6.74 -9.89 -22.33
C PHE A 399 -7.38 -10.12 -20.95
N LEU A 400 -7.99 -11.28 -20.78
CA LEU A 400 -8.61 -11.72 -19.54
C LEU A 400 -7.69 -12.72 -18.85
N ASP A 401 -7.11 -12.32 -17.72
CA ASP A 401 -6.21 -13.21 -16.99
C ASP A 401 -6.94 -14.24 -16.10
N THR A 402 -6.22 -15.27 -15.68
CA THR A 402 -6.72 -16.38 -14.86
C THR A 402 -6.31 -16.26 -13.39
N HIS A 403 -7.03 -16.93 -12.50
CA HIS A 403 -6.71 -17.01 -11.06
C HIS A 403 -7.00 -18.43 -10.55
N PRO A 404 -6.18 -19.03 -9.66
CA PRO A 404 -5.04 -18.44 -8.92
C PRO A 404 -3.70 -18.42 -9.65
N CYS A 405 -3.57 -19.09 -10.80
CA CYS A 405 -2.35 -19.00 -11.60
C CYS A 405 -2.55 -17.94 -12.69
N VAL A 406 -1.95 -16.77 -12.52
CA VAL A 406 -2.04 -15.66 -13.49
C VAL A 406 -1.13 -15.91 -14.72
N ALA A 407 -1.27 -15.07 -15.74
CA ALA A 407 -0.44 -15.06 -16.94
C ALA A 407 0.98 -14.61 -16.58
N HIS A 408 1.96 -15.31 -17.14
CA HIS A 408 3.38 -15.01 -16.93
C HIS A 408 3.95 -14.53 -18.26
N THR A 409 4.61 -15.39 -19.04
CA THR A 409 5.10 -15.07 -20.39
C THR A 409 3.99 -14.61 -21.33
N THR A 410 2.80 -15.21 -21.24
CA THR A 410 1.64 -14.80 -22.03
C THR A 410 1.18 -13.36 -21.75
N ALA A 411 1.40 -12.85 -20.53
CA ALA A 411 1.12 -11.47 -20.21
C ALA A 411 2.16 -10.53 -20.82
N SER A 412 3.46 -10.86 -20.75
CA SER A 412 4.46 -10.05 -21.45
C SER A 412 4.28 -10.07 -22.98
N ASP A 413 3.85 -11.20 -23.57
CA ASP A 413 3.50 -11.28 -24.99
C ASP A 413 2.30 -10.38 -25.36
N ALA A 414 1.25 -10.34 -24.53
CA ALA A 414 0.08 -9.51 -24.73
C ALA A 414 0.39 -8.01 -24.57
N LEU A 415 1.10 -7.63 -23.51
CA LEU A 415 1.53 -6.25 -23.29
C LEU A 415 2.41 -5.75 -24.44
N ARG A 416 3.37 -6.58 -24.89
CA ARG A 416 4.22 -6.27 -26.06
C ARG A 416 3.42 -6.01 -27.32
N SER A 417 2.30 -6.71 -27.47
CA SER A 417 1.38 -6.57 -28.61
C SER A 417 0.34 -5.46 -28.40
N ALA A 418 0.56 -4.59 -27.42
CA ALA A 418 -0.30 -3.48 -27.01
C ALA A 418 -1.73 -3.90 -26.63
N VAL A 419 -1.88 -5.07 -26.01
CA VAL A 419 -3.18 -5.54 -25.51
C VAL A 419 -3.25 -5.32 -23.99
N PRO A 420 -4.17 -4.48 -23.49
CA PRO A 420 -4.41 -4.32 -22.05
C PRO A 420 -4.84 -5.64 -21.40
N ILE A 421 -4.45 -5.83 -20.13
CA ILE A 421 -4.72 -7.08 -19.39
C ILE A 421 -5.43 -6.74 -18.09
N VAL A 422 -6.59 -7.35 -17.81
CA VAL A 422 -7.18 -7.32 -16.47
C VAL A 422 -6.76 -8.58 -15.71
N THR A 423 -6.18 -8.40 -14.52
CA THR A 423 -5.71 -9.50 -13.67
C THR A 423 -6.28 -9.42 -12.26
N LEU A 424 -6.47 -10.58 -11.63
CA LEU A 424 -6.80 -10.70 -10.21
C LEU A 424 -5.52 -11.08 -9.44
N ALA A 425 -4.95 -10.10 -8.74
CA ALA A 425 -3.79 -10.29 -7.87
C ALA A 425 -4.20 -10.98 -6.56
N GLY A 426 -3.62 -12.14 -6.31
CA GLY A 426 -3.82 -12.89 -5.08
C GLY A 426 -2.69 -12.70 -4.06
N ARG A 427 -2.54 -13.69 -3.19
CA ARG A 427 -1.54 -13.75 -2.11
C ARG A 427 -0.21 -14.31 -2.58
N GLY A 428 -0.19 -15.42 -3.30
CA GLY A 428 1.04 -16.13 -3.66
C GLY A 428 1.75 -15.56 -4.88
N PHE A 429 3.04 -15.85 -4.98
CA PHE A 429 3.84 -15.54 -6.17
C PHE A 429 3.13 -15.87 -7.50
N PRO A 430 2.52 -17.07 -7.70
CA PRO A 430 1.94 -17.41 -9.00
C PRO A 430 0.66 -16.63 -9.34
N SER A 431 0.03 -15.96 -8.37
CA SER A 431 -1.16 -15.11 -8.54
C SER A 431 -0.81 -13.61 -8.65
N ARG A 432 0.48 -13.25 -8.59
CA ARG A 432 0.93 -11.84 -8.56
C ARG A 432 1.82 -11.43 -9.74
N VAL A 433 2.28 -12.39 -10.55
CA VAL A 433 3.19 -12.11 -11.67
C VAL A 433 2.62 -11.07 -12.64
N CYS A 434 1.39 -11.24 -13.15
CA CYS A 434 0.81 -10.29 -14.09
C CYS A 434 0.65 -8.88 -13.49
N GLY A 435 0.35 -8.78 -12.20
CA GLY A 435 0.32 -7.49 -11.50
C GLY A 435 1.69 -6.79 -11.49
N SER A 436 2.78 -7.54 -11.23
CA SER A 436 4.14 -7.01 -11.36
C SER A 436 4.42 -6.48 -12.77
N LEU A 437 4.01 -7.23 -13.81
CA LEU A 437 4.21 -6.79 -15.20
C LEU A 437 3.42 -5.50 -15.50
N LEU A 438 2.16 -5.42 -15.05
CA LEU A 438 1.29 -4.25 -15.23
C LEU A 438 1.86 -3.00 -14.53
N THR A 439 2.36 -3.14 -13.30
CA THR A 439 3.04 -2.05 -12.59
C THR A 439 4.25 -1.55 -13.37
N ASN A 440 5.03 -2.45 -13.97
CA ASN A 440 6.24 -2.10 -14.72
C ASN A 440 6.00 -1.59 -16.15
N VAL A 441 4.74 -1.57 -16.61
CA VAL A 441 4.30 -0.84 -17.82
C VAL A 441 3.43 0.38 -17.51
N GLY A 442 3.23 0.70 -16.22
CA GLY A 442 2.47 1.85 -15.76
C GLY A 442 0.95 1.70 -15.91
N LEU A 443 0.42 0.48 -15.75
CA LEU A 443 -1.01 0.16 -15.85
C LEU A 443 -1.54 -0.56 -14.60
N SER A 444 -1.15 -0.09 -13.41
CA SER A 444 -1.57 -0.69 -12.12
C SER A 444 -3.08 -0.63 -11.89
N GLU A 445 -3.80 0.26 -12.56
CA GLU A 445 -5.26 0.36 -12.54
C GLU A 445 -5.98 -0.86 -13.14
N LEU A 446 -5.25 -1.76 -13.83
CA LEU A 446 -5.78 -3.00 -14.37
C LEU A 446 -5.63 -4.22 -13.43
N ILE A 447 -5.20 -3.97 -12.19
CA ILE A 447 -5.01 -4.98 -11.14
C ILE A 447 -6.22 -4.96 -10.20
N THR A 448 -6.88 -6.10 -10.05
CA THR A 448 -8.00 -6.30 -9.11
C THR A 448 -7.64 -7.30 -8.02
N TYR A 449 -8.43 -7.38 -6.94
CA TYR A 449 -8.08 -8.20 -5.76
C TYR A 449 -9.16 -9.22 -5.37
N ASP A 450 -10.28 -9.23 -6.09
CA ASP A 450 -11.32 -10.24 -5.98
C ASP A 450 -12.06 -10.43 -7.32
N TYR A 451 -12.95 -11.42 -7.34
CA TYR A 451 -13.71 -11.81 -8.52
C TYR A 451 -14.75 -10.75 -8.96
N GLU A 452 -15.35 -10.01 -8.03
CA GLU A 452 -16.34 -8.98 -8.33
C GLU A 452 -15.68 -7.75 -8.95
N GLN A 453 -14.55 -7.31 -8.39
CA GLN A 453 -13.73 -6.23 -8.96
C GLN A 453 -13.23 -6.61 -10.36
N TYR A 454 -12.75 -7.83 -10.53
CA TYR A 454 -12.30 -8.34 -11.84
C TYR A 454 -13.43 -8.21 -12.87
N LYS A 455 -14.62 -8.71 -12.54
CA LYS A 455 -15.80 -8.63 -13.41
C LYS A 455 -16.20 -7.18 -13.69
N LEU A 456 -16.31 -6.36 -12.63
CA LEU A 456 -16.71 -4.96 -12.73
C LEU A 456 -15.77 -4.18 -13.63
N LEU A 457 -14.46 -4.38 -13.49
CA LEU A 457 -13.47 -3.71 -14.31
C LEU A 457 -13.55 -4.14 -15.77
N VAL A 458 -13.67 -5.44 -16.04
CA VAL A 458 -13.86 -5.96 -17.41
C VAL A 458 -15.11 -5.32 -18.05
N VAL A 459 -16.25 -5.34 -17.36
CA VAL A 459 -17.50 -4.73 -17.84
C VAL A 459 -17.35 -3.23 -18.06
N THR A 460 -16.69 -2.52 -17.15
CA THR A 460 -16.44 -1.08 -17.25
C THR A 460 -15.65 -0.73 -18.49
N LEU A 461 -14.55 -1.45 -18.75
CA LEU A 461 -13.71 -1.24 -19.94
C LEU A 461 -14.48 -1.53 -21.23
N LEU A 462 -15.27 -2.60 -21.28
CA LEU A 462 -16.05 -2.97 -22.47
C LEU A 462 -17.22 -2.01 -22.74
N ARG A 463 -17.76 -1.36 -21.71
CA ARG A 463 -18.74 -0.26 -21.86
C ARG A 463 -18.10 1.07 -22.28
N ASN A 464 -16.78 1.21 -22.16
CA ASN A 464 -16.05 2.43 -22.45
C ASN A 464 -14.97 2.23 -23.53
N PRO A 465 -15.35 2.16 -24.83
CA PRO A 465 -14.41 1.95 -25.93
C PRO A 465 -13.30 3.00 -26.01
N GLU A 466 -13.58 4.24 -25.59
CA GLU A 466 -12.59 5.33 -25.60
C GLU A 466 -11.48 5.08 -24.59
N GLN A 467 -11.84 4.62 -23.38
CA GLN A 467 -10.87 4.24 -22.36
C GLN A 467 -10.03 3.04 -22.79
N LEU A 468 -10.65 2.02 -23.39
CA LEU A 468 -9.91 0.85 -23.88
C LEU A 468 -8.94 1.23 -25.02
N ALA A 469 -9.37 2.10 -25.93
CA ALA A 469 -8.52 2.66 -26.98
C ALA A 469 -7.37 3.52 -26.40
N HIS A 470 -7.62 4.26 -25.33
CA HIS A 470 -6.60 5.04 -24.63
C HIS A 470 -5.53 4.14 -24.00
N LEU A 471 -5.94 3.09 -23.27
CA LEU A 471 -5.01 2.11 -22.68
C LEU A 471 -4.15 1.43 -23.73
N ARG A 472 -4.77 1.02 -24.85
CA ARG A 472 -4.06 0.45 -25.99
C ARG A 472 -3.07 1.43 -26.58
N LYS A 473 -3.47 2.69 -26.77
CA LYS A 473 -2.60 3.73 -27.31
C LYS A 473 -1.41 4.02 -26.39
N GLN A 474 -1.66 4.06 -25.07
CA GLN A 474 -0.61 4.20 -24.07
C GLN A 474 0.41 3.06 -24.20
N LEU A 475 -0.04 1.79 -24.30
CA LEU A 475 0.87 0.65 -24.51
C LEU A 475 1.66 0.78 -25.81
N GLU A 476 1.02 1.13 -26.94
CA GLU A 476 1.71 1.34 -28.22
C GLU A 476 2.84 2.37 -28.11
N ASP A 477 2.63 3.43 -27.32
CA ASP A 477 3.58 4.53 -27.17
C ASP A 477 4.68 4.23 -26.14
N THR A 478 4.38 3.47 -25.07
CA THR A 478 5.29 3.30 -23.93
C THR A 478 5.95 1.93 -23.84
N VAL A 479 5.35 0.85 -24.39
CA VAL A 479 5.77 -0.52 -24.07
C VAL A 479 7.23 -0.79 -24.43
N GLY A 480 7.69 -0.29 -25.58
CA GLY A 480 9.07 -0.48 -26.06
C GLY A 480 10.14 0.23 -25.21
N HIS A 481 9.74 1.14 -24.33
CA HIS A 481 10.62 1.88 -23.41
C HIS A 481 10.26 1.63 -21.93
N SER A 482 9.35 0.70 -21.66
CA SER A 482 8.92 0.37 -20.30
C SER A 482 10.00 -0.42 -19.56
N VAL A 483 9.98 -0.34 -18.23
CA VAL A 483 10.91 -1.08 -17.36
C VAL A 483 10.84 -2.60 -17.64
N LEU A 484 9.64 -3.10 -17.96
CA LEU A 484 9.41 -4.52 -18.29
C LEU A 484 10.26 -5.03 -19.48
N PHE A 485 10.53 -4.16 -20.46
CA PHE A 485 11.30 -4.49 -21.65
C PHE A 485 12.65 -3.75 -21.70
N ASP A 486 13.14 -3.17 -20.59
CA ASP A 486 14.51 -2.65 -20.51
C ASP A 486 15.49 -3.73 -20.01
N THR A 487 15.77 -4.68 -20.90
CA THR A 487 16.63 -5.84 -20.60
C THR A 487 18.08 -5.45 -20.33
N GLU A 488 18.57 -4.34 -20.86
CA GLU A 488 19.91 -3.84 -20.55
C GLU A 488 20.00 -3.44 -19.08
N THR A 489 19.08 -2.60 -18.62
CA THR A 489 19.03 -2.19 -17.21
C THR A 489 18.81 -3.38 -16.29
N PHE A 490 17.90 -4.29 -16.65
CA PHE A 490 17.71 -5.55 -15.92
C PHE A 490 19.02 -6.34 -15.79
N VAL A 491 19.73 -6.58 -16.88
CA VAL A 491 20.98 -7.37 -16.87
C VAL A 491 22.06 -6.67 -16.06
N ARG A 492 22.16 -5.34 -16.09
CA ARG A 492 23.12 -4.61 -15.23
C ARG A 492 22.80 -4.76 -13.75
N GLY A 493 21.52 -4.69 -13.37
CA GLY A 493 21.10 -4.99 -12.00
C GLY A 493 21.40 -6.44 -11.61
N PHE A 494 21.10 -7.39 -12.51
CA PHE A 494 21.33 -8.81 -12.30
C PHE A 494 22.83 -9.10 -12.09
N GLU A 495 23.70 -8.51 -12.91
CA GLU A 495 25.16 -8.58 -12.75
C GLU A 495 25.63 -8.03 -11.40
N GLN A 496 25.09 -6.89 -10.95
CA GLN A 496 25.43 -6.31 -9.65
C GLN A 496 25.03 -7.24 -8.50
N GLY A 497 23.81 -7.79 -8.55
CA GLY A 497 23.32 -8.76 -7.57
C GLY A 497 24.21 -10.01 -7.51
N LEU A 498 24.56 -10.60 -8.66
CA LEU A 498 25.45 -11.76 -8.74
C LEU A 498 26.85 -11.46 -8.18
N GLN A 499 27.42 -10.29 -8.50
CA GLN A 499 28.72 -9.88 -7.96
C GLN A 499 28.68 -9.69 -6.45
N HIS A 500 27.59 -9.12 -5.94
CA HIS A 500 27.39 -8.91 -4.53
C HIS A 500 27.35 -10.25 -3.77
N ILE A 501 26.50 -11.18 -4.18
CA ILE A 501 26.40 -12.48 -3.51
C ILE A 501 27.68 -13.31 -3.65
N ALA A 502 28.36 -13.28 -4.81
CA ALA A 502 29.66 -13.93 -4.98
C ALA A 502 30.72 -13.33 -4.05
N THR A 503 30.74 -12.00 -3.90
CA THR A 503 31.68 -11.31 -3.03
C THR A 503 31.42 -11.64 -1.55
N ARG A 504 30.15 -11.69 -1.15
CA ARG A 504 29.73 -12.11 0.20
C ARG A 504 30.14 -13.54 0.49
N ASP A 505 29.85 -14.47 -0.42
CA ASP A 505 30.25 -15.86 -0.28
C ASP A 505 31.77 -15.95 -0.15
N ARG A 506 32.56 -15.30 -1.03
CA ARG A 506 34.03 -15.28 -0.93
C ARG A 506 34.51 -14.77 0.44
N LYS A 507 33.87 -13.75 1.01
CA LYS A 507 34.11 -13.23 2.37
C LYS A 507 33.66 -14.18 3.50
N GLY A 508 32.85 -15.19 3.21
CA GLY A 508 32.34 -16.15 4.20
C GLY A 508 31.14 -15.64 4.96
N LEU A 509 30.45 -14.65 4.41
CA LEU A 509 29.19 -14.17 4.92
C LEU A 509 28.07 -15.12 4.49
N LYS A 510 27.04 -15.24 5.32
CA LYS A 510 25.85 -16.02 4.99
C LYS A 510 25.03 -15.30 3.90
N PRO A 511 24.22 -16.03 3.13
CA PRO A 511 23.15 -15.42 2.36
C PRO A 511 22.30 -14.48 3.22
N GLU A 512 21.85 -13.38 2.63
CA GLU A 512 20.89 -12.45 3.24
C GLU A 512 20.05 -11.84 2.12
N THR A 513 18.81 -11.50 2.44
CA THR A 513 17.90 -10.76 1.57
C THR A 513 18.40 -9.33 1.34
N PHE A 514 18.33 -8.84 0.10
CA PHE A 514 18.81 -7.51 -0.26
C PHE A 514 18.10 -6.96 -1.50
N PHE A 515 18.19 -5.63 -1.67
CA PHE A 515 17.75 -4.91 -2.87
C PHE A 515 18.95 -4.56 -3.74
N VAL A 516 18.88 -4.89 -5.02
CA VAL A 516 19.94 -4.57 -5.98
C VAL A 516 20.12 -3.06 -6.14
N GLU A 517 19.04 -2.28 -6.01
CA GLU A 517 19.04 -0.80 -6.08
C GLU A 517 19.99 -0.16 -5.05
N ASP A 518 20.13 -0.76 -3.87
CA ASP A 518 20.92 -0.22 -2.76
C ASP A 518 22.43 -0.43 -2.95
N LEU A 519 22.83 -1.34 -3.85
CA LEU A 519 24.24 -1.70 -4.06
C LEU A 519 25.06 -0.58 -4.71
N GLY A 520 24.41 0.30 -5.48
CA GLY A 520 25.06 1.41 -6.19
C GLY A 520 25.55 2.55 -5.29
N GLN A 521 25.00 2.67 -4.06
CA GLN A 521 25.34 3.76 -3.14
C GLN A 521 26.60 3.50 -2.29
N ALA A 522 27.04 2.24 -2.19
CA ALA A 522 28.08 1.81 -1.24
C ALA A 522 29.54 1.91 -1.74
N VAL A 523 29.80 2.19 -3.04
CA VAL A 523 31.15 2.07 -3.62
C VAL A 523 32.04 3.32 -3.39
N HIS A 524 31.50 4.40 -2.82
CA HIS A 524 32.24 5.66 -2.63
C HIS A 524 32.75 5.95 -1.21
N SER A 525 32.54 5.07 -0.23
CA SER A 525 32.87 5.36 1.18
C SER A 525 34.25 4.87 1.66
N ASP A 526 35.02 4.12 0.87
CA ASP A 526 36.25 3.45 1.35
C ASP A 526 37.58 4.19 1.06
N ASN A 527 37.56 5.48 0.72
CA ASN A 527 38.80 6.27 0.64
C ASN A 527 38.62 7.71 1.16
N GLN A 528 39.40 8.03 2.20
CA GLN A 528 39.78 9.34 2.74
C GLN A 528 39.06 9.82 4.01
N GLU A 529 39.70 9.57 5.16
CA GLU A 529 39.67 10.49 6.29
C GLU A 529 40.38 11.83 5.96
N LYS A 530 39.83 12.90 6.55
CA LYS A 530 40.33 14.27 6.77
C LYS A 530 39.92 15.37 5.77
N GLY A 531 38.94 16.17 6.20
CA GLY A 531 39.08 17.64 6.22
C GLY A 531 38.08 18.49 5.41
N ASN A 532 37.12 19.09 6.13
CA ASN A 532 36.45 20.38 5.88
C ASN A 532 35.46 20.52 4.69
N PRO A 533 34.51 21.49 4.73
CA PRO A 533 33.08 21.21 4.54
C PRO A 533 32.56 22.03 3.34
N GLN A 534 32.40 21.37 2.20
CA GLN A 534 31.79 21.99 1.02
C GLN A 534 31.27 20.87 0.10
N LYS A 535 30.15 20.27 0.50
CA LYS A 535 29.32 19.41 -0.34
C LYS A 535 27.89 19.54 0.19
N ASP A 536 27.12 20.42 -0.43
CA ASP A 536 25.67 20.48 -0.23
C ASP A 536 25.00 21.18 -1.41
N ILE A 537 25.23 20.66 -2.61
CA ILE A 537 24.41 20.97 -3.79
C ILE A 537 24.43 19.74 -4.70
N ARG A 538 23.71 18.65 -4.33
CA ARG A 538 23.28 17.56 -5.24
C ARG A 538 22.38 16.46 -4.66
N ASP A 539 21.95 16.52 -3.39
CA ASP A 539 20.97 15.58 -2.82
C ASP A 539 19.59 16.25 -2.66
N GLN A 540 18.80 16.33 -3.72
CA GLN A 540 17.42 16.84 -3.59
C GLN A 540 16.33 16.04 -4.29
N ASN A 541 16.57 14.87 -4.91
CA ASN A 541 15.48 14.15 -5.60
C ASN A 541 15.51 12.61 -5.49
N MET A 542 16.07 12.01 -4.44
CA MET A 542 15.98 10.55 -4.19
C MET A 542 16.07 10.23 -2.68
N ASN A 543 15.13 10.72 -1.87
CA ASN A 543 15.00 10.34 -0.46
C ASN A 543 13.52 10.41 -0.07
N GLU A 544 12.74 9.40 -0.44
CA GLU A 544 11.49 9.11 0.26
C GLU A 544 11.66 7.73 0.88
N GLN A 545 11.96 7.71 2.18
CA GLN A 545 11.74 6.52 2.99
C GLN A 545 10.25 6.15 2.88
N PRO A 546 9.87 4.86 2.92
CA PRO A 546 8.46 4.50 2.98
C PRO A 546 7.82 5.23 4.16
N LEU A 547 6.71 5.92 3.90
CA LEU A 547 5.98 6.70 4.90
C LEU A 547 5.68 5.78 6.10
N LYS A 548 6.28 6.05 7.26
CA LYS A 548 5.92 5.35 8.49
C LYS A 548 4.49 5.73 8.84
N ILE A 549 3.65 4.74 9.13
CA ILE A 549 2.28 4.95 9.57
C ILE A 549 2.16 4.44 10.99
N ASN A 550 1.65 5.27 11.88
CA ASN A 550 1.30 4.84 13.23
C ASN A 550 -0.20 4.91 13.41
N ILE A 551 -0.85 3.80 13.78
CA ILE A 551 -2.25 3.82 14.16
C ILE A 551 -2.33 4.02 15.67
N THR A 552 -2.75 5.22 16.08
CA THR A 552 -2.95 5.57 17.49
C THR A 552 -4.42 5.33 17.87
N GLN A 553 -4.64 4.46 18.85
CA GLN A 553 -5.96 4.30 19.47
C GLN A 553 -5.99 5.09 20.78
N ILE A 554 -6.98 5.98 20.94
CA ILE A 554 -7.18 6.72 22.19
C ILE A 554 -7.98 5.86 23.18
N GLN A 555 -7.41 5.68 24.37
CA GLN A 555 -7.93 4.86 25.45
C GLN A 555 -7.89 5.66 26.77
N PRO A 556 -9.01 6.26 27.21
CA PRO A 556 -9.05 7.01 28.47
C PRO A 556 -8.81 6.12 29.71
N GLU A 557 -8.10 6.62 30.72
CA GLU A 557 -7.74 5.84 31.93
C GLU A 557 -8.95 5.25 32.68
N ASN A 558 -10.12 5.90 32.60
CA ASN A 558 -11.33 5.52 33.35
C ASN A 558 -12.46 4.98 32.46
N SER A 559 -12.15 4.59 31.22
CA SER A 559 -13.16 4.10 30.28
C SER A 559 -12.57 3.01 29.41
N ASN A 560 -13.34 1.95 29.13
CA ASN A 560 -12.96 0.93 28.16
C ASN A 560 -13.36 1.30 26.72
N TYR A 561 -13.80 2.53 26.48
CA TYR A 561 -14.40 2.93 25.19
C TYR A 561 -13.48 2.70 23.99
N GLY A 562 -12.18 3.01 24.10
CA GLY A 562 -11.24 2.79 23.00
C GLY A 562 -11.18 1.33 22.52
N MET A 563 -11.50 0.36 23.38
CA MET A 563 -11.49 -1.06 23.02
C MET A 563 -12.56 -1.45 22.00
N LEU A 564 -13.58 -0.61 21.80
CA LEU A 564 -14.58 -0.78 20.75
C LEU A 564 -14.03 -0.62 19.34
N LEU A 565 -12.89 0.06 19.21
CA LEU A 565 -12.20 0.28 17.95
C LEU A 565 -11.09 -0.75 17.70
N GLN A 566 -10.94 -1.75 18.58
CA GLN A 566 -9.87 -2.73 18.48
C GLN A 566 -9.93 -3.52 17.17
N GLU A 567 -11.08 -4.08 16.82
CA GLU A 567 -11.21 -4.84 15.56
C GLU A 567 -10.97 -3.94 14.36
N PHE A 568 -11.39 -2.67 14.40
CA PHE A 568 -11.13 -1.72 13.32
C PHE A 568 -9.66 -1.34 13.20
N ARG A 569 -8.98 -1.11 14.33
CA ARG A 569 -7.53 -0.94 14.38
C ARG A 569 -6.82 -2.14 13.76
N GLU A 570 -7.22 -3.36 14.11
CA GLU A 570 -6.68 -4.58 13.49
C GLU A 570 -6.94 -4.62 11.97
N THR A 571 -8.12 -4.18 11.51
CA THR A 571 -8.42 -4.02 10.08
C THR A 571 -7.43 -3.06 9.42
N LEU A 572 -7.20 -1.89 10.00
CA LEU A 572 -6.30 -0.87 9.47
C LEU A 572 -4.85 -1.36 9.43
N ILE A 573 -4.36 -2.02 10.49
CA ILE A 573 -3.02 -2.63 10.51
C ILE A 573 -2.88 -3.62 9.35
N CYS A 574 -3.84 -4.53 9.20
CA CYS A 574 -3.81 -5.52 8.14
C CYS A 574 -3.86 -4.85 6.76
N ALA A 575 -4.69 -3.83 6.60
CA ALA A 575 -4.84 -3.12 5.33
C ALA A 575 -3.57 -2.35 4.93
N PHE A 576 -2.96 -1.59 5.84
CA PHE A 576 -1.68 -0.92 5.59
C PHE A 576 -0.53 -1.92 5.39
N SER A 577 -0.53 -3.03 6.11
CA SER A 577 0.45 -4.11 5.91
C SER A 577 0.31 -4.77 4.53
N LEU A 578 -0.92 -4.93 4.02
CA LEU A 578 -1.19 -5.40 2.65
C LEU A 578 -0.70 -4.40 1.59
N MET A 579 -0.59 -3.13 1.95
CA MET A 579 -0.10 -2.03 1.10
C MET A 579 1.40 -1.72 1.31
N GLU A 580 2.12 -2.53 2.09
CA GLU A 580 3.56 -2.40 2.36
C GLU A 580 3.99 -1.13 3.11
N PHE A 581 3.09 -0.48 3.86
CA PHE A 581 3.47 0.62 4.76
C PHE A 581 4.12 0.07 6.04
N ASP A 582 5.16 0.75 6.55
CA ASP A 582 5.75 0.47 7.86
C ASP A 582 4.78 0.92 8.95
N CYS A 583 3.98 -0.03 9.45
CA CYS A 583 2.87 0.26 10.35
C CYS A 583 3.22 -0.08 11.81
N SER A 584 3.24 0.93 12.68
CA SER A 584 3.25 0.75 14.13
C SER A 584 1.87 0.98 14.72
N THR A 585 1.67 0.53 15.96
CA THR A 585 0.50 0.95 16.75
C THR A 585 0.92 1.40 18.12
N LEU A 586 0.38 2.55 18.53
CA LEU A 586 0.57 3.10 19.85
C LEU A 586 -0.81 3.34 20.49
N GLU A 587 -0.84 3.32 21.82
CA GLU A 587 -2.02 3.66 22.61
C GLU A 587 -1.72 4.97 23.33
N ASN A 588 -2.54 5.99 23.10
CA ASN A 588 -2.36 7.34 23.65
C ASN A 588 -0.99 7.99 23.37
N ASP A 589 -0.28 7.56 22.32
CA ASP A 589 1.06 8.04 21.98
C ASP A 589 1.23 8.13 20.46
N PHE A 590 2.23 8.90 20.01
CA PHE A 590 2.43 9.27 18.61
C PHE A 590 3.88 9.10 18.17
N ILE A 591 4.10 8.94 16.87
CA ILE A 591 5.44 8.99 16.29
C ILE A 591 5.73 10.39 15.73
N ASP A 592 6.97 10.85 15.89
CA ASP A 592 7.41 12.14 15.35
C ASP A 592 7.79 12.06 13.87
N ASP A 593 8.21 10.88 13.39
CA ASP A 593 8.81 10.65 12.07
C ASP A 593 7.92 9.82 11.11
N GLY A 594 6.60 10.05 11.13
CA GLY A 594 5.63 9.41 10.24
C GLY A 594 4.20 9.96 10.35
N LEU A 595 3.28 9.41 9.57
CA LEU A 595 1.86 9.76 9.58
C LEU A 595 1.15 9.07 10.75
N ASN A 596 0.52 9.83 11.64
CA ASN A 596 -0.31 9.28 12.71
C ASN A 596 -1.78 9.19 12.26
N ILE A 597 -2.40 8.02 12.37
CA ILE A 597 -3.84 7.81 12.13
C ILE A 597 -4.52 7.60 13.46
N ILE A 598 -5.37 8.54 13.84
CA ILE A 598 -5.93 8.63 15.19
C ILE A 598 -7.36 8.11 15.20
N LEU A 599 -7.58 7.07 15.99
CA LEU A 599 -8.88 6.50 16.29
C LEU A 599 -9.37 6.97 17.66
N GLY A 600 -10.61 7.46 17.73
CA GLY A 600 -11.22 7.90 18.99
C GLY A 600 -10.78 9.31 19.44
N ALA A 601 -10.45 10.21 18.51
CA ALA A 601 -9.96 11.54 18.86
C ALA A 601 -10.94 12.39 19.71
N HIS A 602 -12.24 12.08 19.68
CA HIS A 602 -13.27 12.70 20.53
C HIS A 602 -13.17 12.31 22.03
N LEU A 603 -12.30 11.36 22.36
CA LEU A 603 -12.02 10.90 23.72
C LEU A 603 -10.86 11.65 24.37
N LEU A 604 -10.11 12.44 23.59
CA LEU A 604 -9.05 13.30 24.10
C LEU A 604 -9.63 14.44 24.93
N THR A 605 -8.88 14.89 25.91
CA THR A 605 -9.17 16.09 26.70
C THR A 605 -8.70 17.36 25.97
N ASP A 606 -9.22 18.52 26.39
CA ASP A 606 -8.86 19.82 25.82
C ASP A 606 -7.34 20.11 25.88
N GLU A 607 -6.66 19.60 26.90
CA GLU A 607 -5.20 19.74 27.04
C GLU A 607 -4.44 18.84 26.05
N GLU A 608 -4.98 17.65 25.76
CA GLU A 608 -4.33 16.64 24.92
C GLU A 608 -4.35 16.99 23.43
N TYR A 609 -5.32 17.79 22.97
CA TYR A 609 -5.38 18.25 21.58
C TYR A 609 -4.10 18.93 21.09
N ASN A 610 -3.33 19.53 22.00
CA ASN A 610 -2.09 20.26 21.67
C ASN A 610 -0.86 19.35 21.56
N TYR A 611 -0.93 18.11 22.05
CA TYR A 611 0.16 17.14 21.95
C TYR A 611 0.01 16.22 20.73
N VAL A 612 -1.12 16.29 20.01
CA VAL A 612 -1.31 15.59 18.75
C VAL A 612 -0.44 16.21 17.65
N PRO A 613 0.46 15.45 16.99
CA PRO A 613 1.32 15.96 15.94
C PRO A 613 0.54 16.50 14.74
N ALA A 614 1.05 17.55 14.09
CA ALA A 614 0.41 18.14 12.91
C ALA A 614 0.31 17.17 11.71
N ASN A 615 1.22 16.18 11.63
CA ASN A 615 1.19 15.11 10.63
C ASN A 615 0.24 13.96 11.05
N SER A 616 -0.96 14.33 11.50
CA SER A 616 -1.97 13.37 11.93
C SER A 616 -3.24 13.46 11.08
N VAL A 617 -3.85 12.31 10.84
CA VAL A 617 -5.17 12.15 10.26
C VAL A 617 -6.13 11.66 11.34
N ILE A 618 -7.25 12.34 11.48
CA ILE A 618 -8.33 11.93 12.37
C ILE A 618 -9.25 10.99 11.60
N TYR A 619 -9.22 9.69 11.91
CA TYR A 619 -10.14 8.73 11.32
C TYR A 619 -11.36 8.56 12.23
N ASN A 620 -12.38 9.36 11.95
CA ASN A 620 -13.61 9.37 12.72
C ASN A 620 -14.58 8.25 12.29
N THR A 621 -14.93 7.43 13.27
CA THR A 621 -15.88 6.31 13.15
C THR A 621 -17.24 6.61 13.79
N GLU A 622 -17.37 7.74 14.48
CA GLU A 622 -18.58 8.10 15.21
C GLU A 622 -19.58 8.85 14.34
N GLN A 623 -20.87 8.72 14.69
CA GLN A 623 -21.91 9.57 14.15
C GLN A 623 -21.77 10.99 14.71
N ILE A 624 -21.76 11.97 13.80
CA ILE A 624 -21.59 13.38 14.19
C ILE A 624 -22.98 13.99 14.35
N VAL A 625 -23.28 14.38 15.59
CA VAL A 625 -24.50 15.08 15.97
C VAL A 625 -24.20 16.55 16.23
N PRO A 626 -25.10 17.50 15.92
CA PRO A 626 -24.86 18.94 16.07
C PRO A 626 -25.03 19.40 17.54
N GLU A 627 -24.47 18.64 18.47
CA GLU A 627 -24.52 18.87 19.91
C GLU A 627 -23.32 18.20 20.62
N GLY A 628 -23.13 18.50 21.91
CA GLY A 628 -22.05 17.92 22.70
C GLY A 628 -20.66 18.30 22.21
N ILE A 629 -19.72 17.35 22.25
CA ILE A 629 -18.31 17.57 21.92
C ILE A 629 -18.09 18.08 20.50
N TRP A 630 -18.93 17.67 19.54
CA TRP A 630 -18.84 18.09 18.13
C TRP A 630 -19.06 19.59 17.92
N THR A 631 -19.72 20.26 18.87
CA THR A 631 -19.97 21.72 18.86
C THR A 631 -19.03 22.50 19.78
N ALA A 632 -18.17 21.81 20.53
CA ALA A 632 -17.24 22.45 21.44
C ALA A 632 -16.13 23.15 20.65
N ALA A 633 -15.97 24.46 20.87
CA ALA A 633 -14.98 25.27 20.15
C ALA A 633 -13.56 24.66 20.21
N PRO A 634 -13.04 24.17 21.35
CA PRO A 634 -11.71 23.54 21.40
C PRO A 634 -11.58 22.32 20.47
N PHE A 635 -12.64 21.51 20.35
CA PHE A 635 -12.63 20.33 19.52
C PHE A 635 -12.77 20.67 18.03
N VAL A 636 -13.63 21.63 17.67
CA VAL A 636 -13.75 22.14 16.29
C VAL A 636 -12.43 22.76 15.82
N ASP A 637 -11.76 23.53 16.70
CA ASP A 637 -10.43 24.08 16.41
C ASP A 637 -9.38 22.98 16.25
N PHE A 638 -9.43 21.93 17.07
CA PHE A 638 -8.58 20.76 16.92
C PHE A 638 -8.80 20.03 15.59
N LEU A 639 -10.06 19.81 15.19
CA LEU A 639 -10.43 19.21 13.90
C LEU A 639 -9.93 20.05 12.71
N ASN A 640 -9.95 21.39 12.84
CA ASN A 640 -9.46 22.30 11.80
C ASN A 640 -7.94 22.24 11.58
N ARG A 641 -7.17 21.69 12.52
CA ARG A 641 -5.71 21.52 12.41
C ARG A 641 -5.30 20.24 11.68
N HIS A 642 -6.23 19.33 11.41
CA HIS A 642 -5.92 17.99 10.91
C HIS A 642 -6.80 17.62 9.73
N GLU A 643 -6.29 16.75 8.87
CA GLU A 643 -7.12 16.06 7.90
C GLU A 643 -8.06 15.08 8.58
N ILE A 644 -9.27 14.93 8.07
CA ILE A 644 -10.30 14.09 8.67
C ILE A 644 -10.81 13.08 7.65
N TRP A 645 -10.66 11.80 8.00
CA TRP A 645 -11.27 10.69 7.31
C TRP A 645 -12.55 10.31 8.04
N ASN A 646 -13.69 10.45 7.38
CA ASN A 646 -14.99 10.08 7.93
C ASN A 646 -15.57 8.87 7.21
N ILE A 647 -16.11 7.93 7.98
CA ILE A 647 -16.84 6.79 7.43
C ILE A 647 -18.22 7.14 6.87
N SER A 648 -18.69 8.38 7.09
CA SER A 648 -19.99 8.88 6.63
C SER A 648 -19.84 10.21 5.91
N GLU A 649 -20.32 10.26 4.66
CA GLU A 649 -20.35 11.49 3.87
C GLU A 649 -21.30 12.54 4.47
N GLN A 650 -22.35 12.13 5.17
CA GLN A 650 -23.25 13.04 5.89
C GLN A 650 -22.55 13.68 7.08
N SER A 651 -21.73 12.92 7.83
CA SER A 651 -20.88 13.47 8.90
C SER A 651 -19.97 14.59 8.38
N ASN A 652 -19.45 14.47 7.14
CA ASN A 652 -18.69 15.56 6.50
C ASN A 652 -19.55 16.81 6.27
N GLN A 653 -20.83 16.68 5.91
CA GLN A 653 -21.72 17.83 5.74
C GLN A 653 -22.03 18.51 7.08
N VAL A 654 -22.27 17.73 8.14
CA VAL A 654 -22.51 18.25 9.48
C VAL A 654 -21.29 19.00 9.99
N LEU A 655 -20.08 18.44 9.87
CA LEU A 655 -18.83 19.12 10.26
C LEU A 655 -18.62 20.45 9.53
N LYS A 656 -18.91 20.50 8.22
CA LYS A 656 -18.87 21.77 7.46
C LYS A 656 -19.85 22.81 8.03
N GLY A 657 -21.04 22.38 8.45
CA GLY A 657 -22.04 23.22 9.11
C GLY A 657 -21.60 23.70 10.49
N LEU A 658 -20.84 22.89 11.22
CA LEU A 658 -20.26 23.21 12.53
C LEU A 658 -19.00 24.07 12.46
N GLY A 659 -18.53 24.41 11.26
CA GLY A 659 -17.40 25.31 11.07
C GLY A 659 -16.05 24.63 10.86
N VAL A 660 -16.02 23.31 10.62
CA VAL A 660 -14.81 22.60 10.19
C VAL A 660 -14.51 22.90 8.72
N ARG A 661 -13.29 23.32 8.44
CA ARG A 661 -12.75 23.79 7.16
C ARG A 661 -11.56 22.96 6.67
N SER A 662 -11.07 22.02 7.48
CA SER A 662 -10.01 21.10 7.08
C SER A 662 -10.44 20.17 5.95
N LEU A 663 -9.47 19.43 5.38
CA LEU A 663 -9.76 18.45 4.33
C LEU A 663 -10.59 17.31 4.92
N LEU A 664 -11.82 17.20 4.42
CA LEU A 664 -12.79 16.17 4.81
C LEU A 664 -12.86 15.12 3.70
N GLN A 665 -12.39 13.91 3.97
CA GLN A 665 -12.46 12.77 3.05
C GLN A 665 -13.51 11.76 3.52
N HIS A 666 -14.24 11.16 2.58
CA HIS A 666 -15.10 10.02 2.87
C HIS A 666 -14.28 8.75 2.69
N VAL A 667 -13.97 8.06 3.80
CA VAL A 667 -13.19 6.82 3.82
C VAL A 667 -14.03 5.76 4.51
N PRO A 668 -14.85 5.00 3.76
CA PRO A 668 -15.80 4.05 4.34
C PRO A 668 -15.09 2.87 5.02
N VAL A 669 -15.85 2.09 5.80
CA VAL A 669 -15.36 0.87 6.42
C VAL A 669 -15.43 -0.28 5.42
N GLY A 670 -14.31 -0.96 5.24
CA GLY A 670 -14.20 -2.23 4.52
C GLY A 670 -13.74 -3.37 5.43
N THR A 671 -13.32 -4.47 4.81
CA THR A 671 -12.83 -5.68 5.47
C THR A 671 -11.45 -6.07 4.97
N VAL A 672 -10.84 -7.01 5.68
CA VAL A 672 -9.59 -7.70 5.34
C VAL A 672 -9.78 -9.20 5.61
N PRO A 673 -9.28 -10.10 4.76
CA PRO A 673 -9.47 -11.55 4.93
C PRO A 673 -9.00 -12.08 6.29
N GLN A 674 -8.00 -11.45 6.89
CA GLN A 674 -7.40 -11.82 8.18
C GLN A 674 -8.38 -11.70 9.36
N LEU A 675 -9.44 -10.90 9.23
CA LEU A 675 -10.46 -10.73 10.28
C LEU A 675 -11.69 -11.63 10.11
N ASN A 676 -11.73 -12.47 9.07
CA ASN A 676 -12.71 -13.55 8.92
C ASN A 676 -12.31 -14.76 9.79
N ARG A 677 -12.17 -14.52 11.11
CA ARG A 677 -11.55 -15.45 12.06
C ARG A 677 -12.54 -16.22 12.93
N ILE A 678 -13.82 -15.84 12.94
CA ILE A 678 -14.83 -16.44 13.81
C ILE A 678 -15.38 -17.70 13.14
N PRO A 679 -15.14 -18.90 13.72
CA PRO A 679 -15.66 -20.13 13.15
C PRO A 679 -17.18 -20.22 13.36
N VAL A 680 -17.86 -20.84 12.39
CA VAL A 680 -19.27 -21.23 12.57
C VAL A 680 -19.33 -22.33 13.64
N ALA A 681 -19.98 -22.06 14.77
CA ALA A 681 -20.12 -23.05 15.84
C ALA A 681 -21.13 -24.15 15.45
N ASP A 682 -20.80 -25.42 15.71
CA ASP A 682 -21.70 -26.57 15.51
C ASP A 682 -23.01 -26.45 16.31
N ASN A 683 -22.99 -25.68 17.40
CA ASN A 683 -24.15 -25.41 18.26
C ASN A 683 -24.27 -23.91 18.54
N GLN A 684 -25.12 -23.21 17.78
CA GLN A 684 -25.51 -21.83 18.03
C GLN A 684 -26.61 -21.79 19.10
N ASN A 685 -26.21 -21.83 20.38
CA ASN A 685 -27.14 -21.86 21.51
C ASN A 685 -27.61 -20.49 22.01
N ILE A 686 -27.21 -19.41 21.33
CA ILE A 686 -27.68 -18.04 21.57
C ILE A 686 -28.50 -17.64 20.35
N ASP A 687 -29.79 -17.37 20.53
CA ASP A 687 -30.64 -16.96 19.40
C ASP A 687 -30.31 -15.52 18.99
N ILE A 688 -30.17 -14.64 19.97
CA ILE A 688 -29.90 -13.22 19.75
C ILE A 688 -28.77 -12.76 20.66
N LEU A 689 -27.76 -12.15 20.06
CA LEU A 689 -26.71 -11.42 20.76
C LEU A 689 -26.89 -9.93 20.54
N ILE A 690 -27.06 -9.19 21.64
CA ILE A 690 -27.02 -7.73 21.66
C ILE A 690 -25.64 -7.35 22.19
N CYS A 691 -24.84 -6.70 21.37
CA CYS A 691 -23.54 -6.18 21.75
C CYS A 691 -23.51 -4.73 21.25
N THR A 692 -23.55 -3.78 22.17
CA THR A 692 -23.55 -2.36 21.85
C THR A 692 -22.48 -1.63 22.66
N PRO A 693 -21.80 -0.64 22.04
CA PRO A 693 -20.78 0.19 22.70
C PRO A 693 -21.33 1.05 23.84
N PHE A 694 -22.61 1.40 23.73
CA PHE A 694 -23.33 2.18 24.72
C PHE A 694 -24.24 1.24 25.50
N VAL A 695 -24.64 1.62 26.71
CA VAL A 695 -25.72 0.93 27.44
C VAL A 695 -27.02 1.73 27.18
N PRO A 696 -27.68 1.57 26.02
CA PRO A 696 -29.09 1.92 25.99
C PRO A 696 -29.83 1.00 26.94
N ASP A 697 -30.91 1.51 27.53
CA ASP A 697 -31.85 0.68 28.25
C ASP A 697 -32.59 -0.23 27.25
N VAL A 698 -31.97 -1.36 26.91
CA VAL A 698 -32.54 -2.39 26.05
C VAL A 698 -33.44 -3.36 26.83
N SER A 699 -33.73 -3.08 28.10
CA SER A 699 -34.46 -3.99 28.99
C SER A 699 -35.80 -4.39 28.40
N ASP A 700 -36.53 -3.45 27.79
CA ASP A 700 -37.82 -3.73 27.17
C ASP A 700 -37.70 -4.65 25.95
N MET A 701 -36.70 -4.44 25.09
CA MET A 701 -36.41 -5.33 23.94
C MET A 701 -36.05 -6.73 24.40
N VAL A 702 -35.17 -6.84 25.39
CA VAL A 702 -34.74 -8.11 25.96
C VAL A 702 -35.92 -8.84 26.58
N ASN A 703 -36.77 -8.14 27.34
CA ASN A 703 -37.95 -8.72 27.97
C ASN A 703 -38.94 -9.26 26.94
N GLU A 704 -39.22 -8.51 25.87
CA GLU A 704 -40.13 -8.95 24.80
C GLU A 704 -39.61 -10.18 24.06
N LEU A 705 -38.36 -10.16 23.62
CA LEU A 705 -37.72 -11.26 22.91
C LEU A 705 -37.62 -12.53 23.79
N THR A 706 -37.30 -12.37 25.08
CA THR A 706 -37.24 -13.47 26.04
C THR A 706 -38.64 -14.03 26.34
N THR A 707 -39.66 -13.16 26.45
CA THR A 707 -41.07 -13.58 26.64
C THR A 707 -41.58 -14.37 25.44
N ALA A 708 -41.10 -14.07 24.23
CA ALA A 708 -41.36 -14.84 23.02
C ALA A 708 -40.62 -16.19 22.95
N GLY A 709 -39.77 -16.50 23.94
CA GLY A 709 -39.07 -17.79 24.06
C GLY A 709 -37.69 -17.84 23.38
N LEU A 710 -37.13 -16.69 22.97
CA LEU A 710 -35.80 -16.62 22.36
C LEU A 710 -34.71 -16.51 23.43
N SER A 711 -33.57 -17.17 23.22
CA SER A 711 -32.38 -17.03 24.06
C SER A 711 -31.63 -15.74 23.71
N VAL A 712 -31.80 -14.71 24.54
CA VAL A 712 -31.17 -13.39 24.35
C VAL A 712 -29.98 -13.22 25.30
N HIS A 713 -28.85 -12.81 24.77
CA HIS A 713 -27.66 -12.47 25.53
C HIS A 713 -27.27 -11.02 25.27
N VAL A 714 -27.06 -10.25 26.33
CA VAL A 714 -26.54 -8.88 26.26
C VAL A 714 -25.11 -8.88 26.79
N LEU A 715 -24.18 -8.35 26.01
CA LEU A 715 -22.79 -8.17 26.42
C LEU A 715 -22.47 -6.69 26.60
N THR A 716 -21.81 -6.39 27.71
CA THR A 716 -21.24 -5.09 28.03
C THR A 716 -19.77 -5.31 28.38
N GLU A 717 -18.87 -4.49 27.85
CA GLU A 717 -17.43 -4.54 28.14
C GLU A 717 -16.73 -5.88 27.79
N VAL A 718 -17.15 -6.52 26.69
CA VAL A 718 -16.50 -7.73 26.16
C VAL A 718 -15.96 -7.45 24.77
N TYR A 719 -14.65 -7.63 24.57
CA TYR A 719 -13.92 -7.27 23.34
C TYR A 719 -13.03 -8.41 22.86
N GLY A 720 -12.55 -8.35 21.62
CA GLY A 720 -11.56 -9.27 21.07
C GLY A 720 -11.98 -10.74 21.10
N GLN A 721 -11.06 -11.65 21.44
CA GLN A 721 -11.29 -13.10 21.36
C GLN A 721 -12.45 -13.60 22.23
N ASP A 722 -12.76 -12.92 23.34
CA ASP A 722 -13.90 -13.31 24.17
C ASP A 722 -15.22 -12.93 23.52
N LEU A 723 -15.29 -11.77 22.86
CA LEU A 723 -16.43 -11.36 22.05
C LEU A 723 -16.65 -12.34 20.88
N ASP A 724 -15.58 -12.75 20.19
CA ASP A 724 -15.63 -13.70 19.08
C ASP A 724 -16.33 -15.02 19.46
N ARG A 725 -16.13 -15.51 20.70
CA ARG A 725 -16.77 -16.74 21.20
C ARG A 725 -18.27 -16.59 21.32
N PHE A 726 -18.76 -15.41 21.70
CA PHE A 726 -20.20 -15.15 21.77
C PHE A 726 -20.80 -14.97 20.39
N ILE A 727 -20.11 -14.25 19.50
CA ILE A 727 -20.53 -14.11 18.10
C ILE A 727 -20.60 -15.49 17.43
N ALA A 728 -19.61 -16.37 17.62
CA ALA A 728 -19.62 -17.73 17.06
C ALA A 728 -20.89 -18.51 17.46
N ARG A 729 -21.29 -18.39 18.73
CA ARG A 729 -22.44 -19.09 19.34
C ARG A 729 -23.79 -18.44 19.07
N SER A 730 -23.83 -17.21 18.55
CA SER A 730 -25.06 -16.52 18.22
C SER A 730 -25.55 -16.86 16.83
N LYS A 731 -26.88 -16.89 16.67
CA LYS A 731 -27.56 -16.97 15.37
C LYS A 731 -27.71 -15.59 14.75
N ILE A 732 -28.17 -14.61 15.54
CA ILE A 732 -28.47 -13.25 15.09
C ILE A 732 -27.70 -12.26 15.96
N ILE A 733 -27.14 -11.23 15.33
CA ILE A 733 -26.67 -10.02 16.00
C ILE A 733 -27.75 -8.95 15.89
N LEU A 734 -28.17 -8.39 17.01
CA LEU A 734 -29.19 -7.35 17.04
C LEU A 734 -28.54 -6.00 17.35
N TRP A 735 -28.69 -5.05 16.44
CA TRP A 735 -28.21 -3.68 16.55
C TRP A 735 -29.39 -2.71 16.79
N PRO A 736 -29.49 -2.08 17.98
CA PRO A 736 -30.58 -1.18 18.30
C PRO A 736 -30.30 0.23 17.75
N GLY A 737 -30.92 0.61 16.62
CA GLY A 737 -30.74 1.92 16.01
C GLY A 737 -31.47 3.07 16.72
N GLN A 738 -32.31 2.81 17.73
CA GLN A 738 -33.10 3.83 18.45
C GLN A 738 -32.29 4.80 19.35
N VAL A 739 -30.96 4.84 19.19
CA VAL A 739 -30.06 5.69 19.96
C VAL A 739 -29.30 6.58 18.97
N ALA A 740 -29.29 7.88 19.20
CA ALA A 740 -28.65 8.86 18.31
C ALA A 740 -27.14 8.63 18.08
N SER A 741 -26.50 7.74 18.85
CA SER A 741 -25.09 7.35 18.72
C SER A 741 -24.87 6.02 17.98
N CYS A 742 -25.92 5.33 17.53
CA CYS A 742 -25.83 4.02 16.88
C CYS A 742 -25.72 4.15 15.36
N ASN A 743 -24.51 4.37 14.87
CA ASN A 743 -24.21 4.45 13.43
C ASN A 743 -24.39 3.08 12.72
N PRO A 744 -25.23 2.96 11.66
CA PRO A 744 -25.38 1.71 10.90
C PRO A 744 -24.13 1.35 10.08
N SER A 745 -23.19 2.29 9.93
CA SER A 745 -21.90 2.07 9.27
C SER A 745 -20.76 1.85 10.25
N HIS A 746 -21.05 1.63 11.54
CA HIS A 746 -20.04 1.45 12.57
C HIS A 746 -19.09 0.28 12.23
N PRO A 747 -17.76 0.41 12.47
CA PRO A 747 -16.79 -0.62 12.08
C PRO A 747 -17.07 -2.03 12.61
N TRP A 748 -17.66 -2.10 13.79
CA TRP A 748 -18.09 -3.35 14.40
C TRP A 748 -19.14 -4.13 13.58
N ILE A 749 -20.06 -3.42 12.92
CA ILE A 749 -21.05 -4.06 12.03
C ILE A 749 -20.35 -4.70 10.83
N ALA A 750 -19.38 -4.00 10.24
CA ALA A 750 -18.56 -4.55 9.15
C ALA A 750 -17.79 -5.80 9.60
N TYR A 751 -17.21 -5.79 10.80
CA TYR A 751 -16.52 -6.97 11.37
C TYR A 751 -17.46 -8.18 11.51
N VAL A 752 -18.67 -7.96 12.03
CA VAL A 752 -19.69 -9.00 12.21
C VAL A 752 -20.17 -9.56 10.86
N LEU A 753 -20.49 -8.69 9.90
CA LEU A 753 -20.93 -9.09 8.55
C LEU A 753 -19.82 -9.86 7.82
N SER A 754 -18.56 -9.45 7.98
CA SER A 754 -17.40 -10.13 7.38
C SER A 754 -17.24 -11.56 7.89
N ASN A 755 -17.59 -11.79 9.17
CA ASN A 755 -17.65 -13.12 9.77
C ASN A 755 -18.97 -13.87 9.48
N SER A 756 -19.68 -13.47 8.42
CA SER A 756 -20.89 -14.13 7.90
C SER A 756 -21.99 -14.27 8.95
N LYS A 757 -22.24 -13.21 9.72
CA LYS A 757 -23.33 -13.18 10.70
C LYS A 757 -24.48 -12.30 10.21
N VAL A 758 -25.70 -12.75 10.46
CA VAL A 758 -26.90 -11.96 10.19
C VAL A 758 -27.04 -10.87 11.24
N VAL A 759 -27.15 -9.64 10.77
CA VAL A 759 -27.40 -8.46 11.59
C VAL A 759 -28.84 -8.00 11.37
N VAL A 760 -29.59 -7.87 12.46
CA VAL A 760 -30.91 -7.23 12.48
C VAL A 760 -30.72 -5.82 13.04
N TYR A 761 -31.11 -4.83 12.25
CA TYR A 761 -31.04 -3.42 12.59
C TYR A 761 -32.44 -2.90 12.93
N VAL A 762 -32.62 -2.34 14.12
CA VAL A 762 -33.89 -1.70 14.51
C VAL A 762 -33.86 -0.25 14.08
N ALA A 763 -34.63 0.11 13.06
CA ALA A 763 -34.63 1.46 12.51
C ALA A 763 -35.13 2.51 13.52
N SER A 764 -34.50 3.68 13.50
CA SER A 764 -34.95 4.92 14.14
C SER A 764 -35.79 5.78 13.18
N GLU A 765 -36.60 6.70 13.73
CA GLU A 765 -37.31 7.70 12.93
C GLU A 765 -36.36 8.71 12.25
N ASP A 766 -35.14 8.85 12.79
CA ASP A 766 -34.08 9.75 12.31
C ASP A 766 -33.10 9.08 11.31
N ASP A 767 -33.36 7.83 10.91
CA ASP A 767 -32.51 7.11 9.95
C ASP A 767 -32.77 7.62 8.53
N GLU A 768 -31.81 8.36 7.94
CA GLU A 768 -31.89 8.85 6.57
C GLU A 768 -30.81 8.24 5.66
N GLY A 769 -31.26 7.60 4.58
CA GLY A 769 -30.42 7.03 3.52
C GLY A 769 -29.94 5.60 3.81
N GLN A 770 -29.92 4.73 2.80
CA GLN A 770 -29.33 3.39 2.91
C GLN A 770 -27.82 3.47 2.65
N THR A 771 -27.01 3.05 3.62
CA THR A 771 -25.58 2.83 3.42
C THR A 771 -25.32 1.43 2.84
N ASP A 772 -24.14 1.21 2.24
CA ASP A 772 -23.76 -0.11 1.68
C ASP A 772 -23.84 -1.21 2.74
N LEU A 773 -23.40 -0.94 3.97
CA LEU A 773 -23.51 -1.88 5.09
C LEU A 773 -24.97 -2.09 5.52
N GLN A 774 -25.80 -1.05 5.53
CA GLN A 774 -27.21 -1.18 5.88
C GLN A 774 -28.00 -2.03 4.89
N SER A 775 -27.61 -2.04 3.62
CA SER A 775 -28.19 -2.94 2.61
C SER A 775 -27.98 -4.43 2.91
N LEU A 776 -26.97 -4.77 3.71
CA LEU A 776 -26.64 -6.13 4.14
C LEU A 776 -27.31 -6.53 5.45
N MET A 777 -28.01 -5.60 6.10
CA MET A 777 -28.71 -5.84 7.37
C MET A 777 -30.21 -6.02 7.13
N ILE A 778 -30.85 -6.80 8.00
CA ILE A 778 -32.31 -6.85 8.05
C ILE A 778 -32.80 -5.68 8.88
N THR A 779 -33.36 -4.68 8.20
CA THR A 779 -33.97 -3.52 8.86
C THR A 779 -35.39 -3.87 9.32
N THR A 780 -35.69 -3.70 10.61
CA THR A 780 -37.02 -3.91 11.19
C THR A 780 -37.48 -2.69 11.98
N GLN A 781 -38.80 -2.50 12.04
CA GLN A 781 -39.43 -1.57 12.98
C GLN A 781 -39.59 -2.23 14.35
N ARG A 782 -39.73 -1.42 15.40
CA ARG A 782 -39.74 -1.88 16.79
C ARG A 782 -40.88 -2.82 17.12
N ASP A 783 -42.05 -2.61 16.51
CA ASP A 783 -43.27 -3.41 16.64
C ASP A 783 -43.17 -4.78 15.96
N LEU A 784 -42.34 -4.92 14.92
CA LEU A 784 -42.08 -6.16 14.19
C LEU A 784 -40.82 -6.93 14.66
N LEU A 785 -40.13 -6.43 15.69
CA LEU A 785 -38.86 -7.00 16.16
C LEU A 785 -38.99 -8.48 16.55
N VAL A 786 -40.00 -8.83 17.34
CA VAL A 786 -40.21 -10.20 17.84
C VAL A 786 -40.51 -11.17 16.69
N GLU A 787 -41.33 -10.74 15.72
CA GLU A 787 -41.66 -11.55 14.55
C GLU A 787 -40.41 -11.79 13.69
N THR A 788 -39.68 -10.73 13.37
CA THR A 788 -38.47 -10.80 12.52
C THR A 788 -37.40 -11.69 13.13
N CYS A 789 -37.04 -11.45 14.41
CA CYS A 789 -36.03 -12.26 15.09
C CYS A 789 -36.50 -13.70 15.29
N GLY A 790 -37.79 -13.92 15.57
CA GLY A 790 -38.37 -15.25 15.74
C GLY A 790 -38.29 -16.09 14.47
N GLN A 791 -38.60 -15.51 13.31
CA GLN A 791 -38.51 -16.19 12.01
C GLN A 791 -37.05 -16.57 11.69
N LEU A 792 -36.11 -15.64 11.82
CA LEU A 792 -34.69 -15.87 11.53
C LEU A 792 -34.03 -16.89 12.48
N ALA A 793 -34.45 -16.91 13.75
CA ALA A 793 -33.93 -17.85 14.74
C ALA A 793 -34.42 -19.29 14.52
N ALA A 794 -35.62 -19.44 13.91
CA ALA A 794 -36.25 -20.72 13.62
C ALA A 794 -35.92 -21.29 12.22
N GLU A 795 -35.75 -20.43 11.21
CA GLU A 795 -35.51 -20.82 9.82
C GLU A 795 -34.02 -20.78 9.44
N ASP A 796 -33.31 -21.87 9.69
CA ASP A 796 -31.88 -22.00 9.36
C ASP A 796 -31.56 -21.78 7.86
N GLY A 797 -32.47 -22.13 6.96
CA GLY A 797 -32.26 -21.98 5.51
C GLY A 797 -32.15 -20.52 5.09
N THR A 798 -33.15 -19.72 5.46
CA THR A 798 -33.21 -18.28 5.18
C THR A 798 -32.05 -17.55 5.86
N ARG A 799 -31.79 -17.85 7.14
CA ARG A 799 -30.66 -17.26 7.88
C ARG A 799 -29.32 -17.54 7.21
N ARG A 800 -29.04 -18.81 6.86
CA ARG A 800 -27.76 -19.17 6.22
C ARG A 800 -27.55 -18.58 4.84
N GLN A 801 -28.64 -18.33 4.08
CA GLN A 801 -28.54 -17.62 2.81
C GLN A 801 -28.11 -16.17 3.01
N LEU A 802 -28.63 -15.52 4.05
CA LEU A 802 -28.25 -14.15 4.40
C LEU A 802 -26.83 -14.07 4.99
N GLU A 803 -26.44 -15.03 5.85
CA GLU A 803 -25.06 -15.16 6.34
C GLU A 803 -24.07 -15.27 5.18
N LYS A 804 -24.41 -16.11 4.19
CA LYS A 804 -23.61 -16.29 2.97
C LYS A 804 -23.55 -15.01 2.14
N LEU A 805 -24.69 -14.36 1.88
CA LEU A 805 -24.76 -13.11 1.12
C LEU A 805 -23.93 -12.00 1.78
N ALA A 806 -24.07 -11.82 3.09
CA ALA A 806 -23.29 -10.85 3.85
C ALA A 806 -21.79 -11.13 3.73
N GLY A 807 -21.36 -12.39 3.92
CA GLY A 807 -19.96 -12.78 3.78
C GLY A 807 -19.42 -12.51 2.36
N GLU A 808 -20.14 -12.90 1.32
CA GLU A 808 -19.76 -12.68 -0.08
C GLU A 808 -19.72 -11.18 -0.43
N THR A 809 -20.70 -10.39 -0.04
CA THR A 809 -20.67 -8.95 -0.33
C THR A 809 -19.59 -8.21 0.45
N MET A 810 -19.34 -8.58 1.70
CA MET A 810 -18.27 -7.98 2.49
C MET A 810 -16.89 -8.22 1.86
N THR A 811 -16.67 -9.35 1.18
CA THR A 811 -15.42 -9.59 0.43
C THR A 811 -15.16 -8.62 -0.72
N GLY A 812 -16.16 -7.86 -1.17
CA GLY A 812 -16.00 -6.81 -2.19
C GLY A 812 -15.63 -5.43 -1.62
N LEU A 813 -15.80 -5.21 -0.32
CA LEU A 813 -15.55 -3.93 0.35
C LEU A 813 -14.17 -3.94 1.02
N HIS A 814 -13.08 -3.76 0.27
CA HIS A 814 -11.72 -3.89 0.84
C HIS A 814 -11.23 -2.61 1.51
N GLN A 815 -10.85 -2.71 2.79
CA GLN A 815 -10.33 -1.55 3.54
C GLN A 815 -9.06 -0.98 2.91
N ALA A 816 -8.18 -1.80 2.35
CA ALA A 816 -6.95 -1.37 1.70
C ALA A 816 -7.21 -0.44 0.49
N ILE A 817 -8.31 -0.64 -0.23
CA ILE A 817 -8.65 0.21 -1.39
C ILE A 817 -9.06 1.60 -0.91
N TYR A 818 -9.91 1.68 0.12
CA TYR A 818 -10.34 2.95 0.70
C TYR A 818 -9.15 3.74 1.26
N LEU A 819 -8.22 3.05 1.94
CA LEU A 819 -7.01 3.67 2.46
C LEU A 819 -6.04 4.10 1.35
N HIS A 820 -5.88 3.30 0.30
CA HIS A 820 -5.03 3.67 -0.83
C HIS A 820 -5.54 4.93 -1.52
N GLN A 821 -6.85 5.03 -1.76
CA GLN A 821 -7.48 6.22 -2.33
C GLN A 821 -7.31 7.44 -1.41
N ALA A 822 -7.50 7.27 -0.11
CA ALA A 822 -7.35 8.34 0.88
C ALA A 822 -5.89 8.80 1.06
N LEU A 823 -4.91 7.92 0.82
CA LEU A 823 -3.49 8.27 0.86
C LEU A 823 -3.01 9.00 -0.40
N GLN A 824 -3.60 8.74 -1.57
CA GLN A 824 -3.22 9.41 -2.82
C GLN A 824 -3.47 10.93 -2.79
N THR A 825 -4.44 11.36 -1.99
CA THR A 825 -4.78 12.77 -1.77
C THR A 825 -3.87 13.41 -0.71
N ILE A 826 -3.14 12.61 0.07
CA ILE A 826 -2.09 13.05 0.99
C ILE A 826 -0.80 13.23 0.18
N GLY A 827 -0.58 14.45 -0.32
CA GLY A 827 0.70 14.87 -0.93
C GLY A 827 0.86 14.73 -2.45
N GLY A 828 -0.13 14.24 -3.21
CA GLY A 828 -0.07 14.07 -4.67
C GLY A 828 -1.14 14.87 -5.44
N THR A 829 -0.75 15.53 -6.53
CA THR A 829 -1.49 16.62 -7.23
C THR A 829 -2.80 16.23 -7.95
N SER A 830 -3.87 17.01 -7.71
CA SER A 830 -4.89 17.35 -8.72
C SER A 830 -4.24 18.19 -9.82
N ALA A 831 -3.69 17.53 -10.84
CA ALA A 831 -3.16 18.16 -12.04
C ALA A 831 -4.29 18.48 -13.03
N ASN A 832 -5.17 19.42 -12.68
CA ASN A 832 -5.97 20.24 -13.62
C ASN A 832 -6.78 21.37 -12.95
N ALA A 833 -6.36 21.84 -11.77
CA ALA A 833 -6.78 23.13 -11.25
C ALA A 833 -5.54 24.03 -11.18
N GLU A 834 -5.63 25.26 -11.70
CA GLU A 834 -4.59 26.28 -11.48
C GLU A 834 -4.19 26.31 -10.00
N PRO A 835 -2.90 26.44 -9.67
CA PRO A 835 -2.45 26.38 -8.29
C PRO A 835 -3.14 27.49 -7.49
N ALA A 836 -4.00 27.09 -6.55
CA ALA A 836 -4.45 27.99 -5.52
C ALA A 836 -3.20 28.41 -4.74
N SER A 837 -2.80 29.67 -4.89
CA SER A 837 -1.75 30.30 -4.13
C SER A 837 -1.91 29.96 -2.65
N ASN A 838 -0.88 29.42 -2.01
CA ASN A 838 -0.79 29.43 -0.54
C ASN A 838 -1.10 30.87 -0.08
N PRO A 839 -2.00 31.09 0.89
CA PRO A 839 -2.34 32.43 1.33
C PRO A 839 -1.05 33.11 1.80
N SER A 840 -0.72 34.27 1.21
CA SER A 840 0.45 35.04 1.63
C SER A 840 0.32 35.35 3.13
N PRO A 841 1.34 35.06 3.95
CA PRO A 841 1.28 35.30 5.37
C PRO A 841 1.07 36.80 5.64
N LEU A 842 0.07 37.12 6.45
CA LEU A 842 -0.36 38.49 6.72
C LEU A 842 0.25 39.09 7.99
N LYS A 843 1.00 38.29 8.77
CA LYS A 843 1.62 38.72 10.03
C LYS A 843 3.10 38.37 10.11
N LEU A 844 3.91 39.29 10.64
CA LEU A 844 5.36 39.15 10.80
C LEU A 844 5.76 39.46 12.24
N ASN A 845 6.55 38.58 12.86
CA ASN A 845 6.97 38.73 14.26
C ASN A 845 8.50 38.77 14.34
N PHE A 846 9.06 39.83 14.91
CA PHE A 846 10.47 39.90 15.30
C PHE A 846 10.62 39.80 16.81
N TYR A 847 11.54 38.94 17.26
CA TYR A 847 11.77 38.72 18.69
C TYR A 847 13.24 38.39 19.00
N ALA A 848 13.64 38.65 20.25
CA ALA A 848 14.96 38.31 20.79
C ALA A 848 14.80 37.38 22.02
N GLY A 849 14.97 36.06 21.84
CA GLY A 849 14.79 35.06 22.91
C GLY A 849 13.68 34.05 22.60
N ASP A 850 12.88 33.62 23.59
CA ASP A 850 11.66 32.83 23.39
C ASP A 850 10.47 33.76 23.20
N GLY A 851 9.97 33.87 21.96
CA GLY A 851 8.95 34.87 21.61
C GLY A 851 8.16 34.58 20.33
N GLN A 852 8.07 33.32 19.91
CA GLN A 852 7.30 32.96 18.72
C GLN A 852 5.81 33.23 18.89
N LYS A 853 5.16 33.66 17.80
CA LYS A 853 3.72 33.89 17.73
C LYS A 853 3.13 33.04 16.62
N ASN A 854 2.07 32.31 16.95
CA ASN A 854 1.37 31.46 15.99
C ASN A 854 0.75 32.29 14.86
N GLY A 855 0.83 31.77 13.63
CA GLY A 855 0.31 32.44 12.44
C GLY A 855 1.13 33.63 11.94
N CYS A 856 2.34 33.85 12.49
CA CYS A 856 3.29 34.85 12.01
C CYS A 856 4.48 34.18 11.36
N ILE A 857 5.14 34.85 10.41
CA ILE A 857 6.53 34.54 10.10
C ILE A 857 7.37 34.96 11.32
N ASN A 858 8.05 34.02 11.96
CA ASN A 858 8.80 34.25 13.19
C ASN A 858 10.29 34.48 12.91
N CYS A 859 10.72 35.75 12.92
CA CYS A 859 12.09 36.15 12.65
C CYS A 859 12.84 36.49 13.95
N SER A 860 14.03 35.90 14.16
CA SER A 860 14.88 36.26 15.30
C SER A 860 16.06 37.15 14.89
N THR A 861 16.47 38.06 15.79
CA THR A 861 17.68 38.87 15.61
C THR A 861 18.96 38.16 16.08
N ILE A 862 18.85 36.98 16.69
CA ILE A 862 19.98 36.19 17.23
C ILE A 862 19.87 34.74 16.71
N ALA A 863 20.98 34.18 16.21
CA ALA A 863 21.00 32.80 15.74
C ALA A 863 21.04 31.80 16.91
N GLY A 864 20.16 30.79 16.90
CA GLY A 864 20.17 29.70 17.91
C GLY A 864 18.81 29.34 18.55
N TYR A 865 17.74 30.06 18.21
CA TYR A 865 16.36 29.74 18.60
C TYR A 865 15.58 29.17 17.39
N GLU A 866 14.47 28.46 17.60
CA GLU A 866 13.66 27.79 16.57
C GLU A 866 12.92 28.75 15.58
N ALA A 867 13.48 29.92 15.30
CA ALA A 867 12.91 30.92 14.39
C ALA A 867 12.80 30.40 12.95
N ASP A 868 11.79 30.87 12.22
CA ASP A 868 11.66 30.62 10.77
C ASP A 868 12.86 31.17 10.00
N ALA A 869 13.41 32.31 10.43
CA ALA A 869 14.61 32.92 9.86
C ALA A 869 15.35 33.79 10.89
N VAL A 870 16.66 33.95 10.69
CA VAL A 870 17.48 34.91 11.46
C VAL A 870 17.77 36.11 10.56
N ILE A 871 17.14 37.26 10.86
CA ILE A 871 17.30 38.47 10.06
C ILE A 871 17.17 39.74 10.93
N ASP A 872 18.04 40.71 10.65
CA ASP A 872 18.07 42.00 11.34
C ASP A 872 16.98 42.93 10.74
N PRO A 873 16.02 43.42 11.54
CA PRO A 873 14.95 44.30 11.07
C PRO A 873 15.47 45.65 10.55
N SER A 874 16.71 46.04 10.90
CA SER A 874 17.36 47.26 10.40
C SER A 874 18.10 47.06 9.08
N SER A 875 18.10 45.85 8.51
CA SER A 875 18.80 45.54 7.25
C SER A 875 18.27 46.38 6.09
N THR A 876 19.19 46.96 5.31
CA THR A 876 18.85 47.83 4.17
C THR A 876 18.18 47.09 3.02
N ASP A 877 18.38 45.78 2.92
CA ASP A 877 17.80 44.93 1.87
C ASP A 877 16.59 44.10 2.37
N LEU A 878 16.03 44.43 3.53
CA LEU A 878 14.96 43.63 4.15
C LEU A 878 13.71 43.55 3.26
N VAL A 879 13.27 44.70 2.72
CA VAL A 879 12.13 44.77 1.80
C VAL A 879 12.54 44.19 0.44
N ASN A 880 11.75 43.25 -0.05
CA ASN A 880 11.94 42.36 -1.19
C ASN A 880 13.00 41.25 -1.00
N SER A 881 13.47 41.02 0.23
CA SER A 881 14.28 39.84 0.52
C SER A 881 13.43 38.56 0.53
N THR A 882 14.02 37.45 0.08
CA THR A 882 13.35 36.14 0.12
C THR A 882 13.90 35.31 1.28
N LEU A 883 13.01 34.95 2.19
CA LEU A 883 13.28 34.10 3.34
C LEU A 883 12.82 32.67 3.06
N ARG A 884 13.61 31.70 3.52
CA ARG A 884 13.18 30.29 3.57
C ARG A 884 12.68 30.03 4.97
N THR A 885 11.37 29.94 5.13
CA THR A 885 10.69 29.74 6.41
C THR A 885 10.35 28.26 6.60
N ALA A 886 10.40 27.77 7.83
CA ALA A 886 9.99 26.40 8.15
C ALA A 886 8.46 26.25 8.07
N SER A 887 7.73 27.30 8.44
CA SER A 887 6.27 27.29 8.58
C SER A 887 5.51 27.64 7.27
N PHE A 888 6.11 28.41 6.36
CA PHE A 888 5.44 28.90 5.14
C PHE A 888 6.24 28.64 3.85
N GLY A 889 7.33 27.88 3.92
CA GLY A 889 8.23 27.69 2.78
C GLY A 889 8.96 28.97 2.39
N GLN A 890 9.21 29.15 1.09
CA GLN A 890 9.96 30.32 0.60
C GLN A 890 9.02 31.53 0.45
N VAL A 891 9.25 32.58 1.24
CA VAL A 891 8.44 33.80 1.27
C VAL A 891 9.30 35.01 0.94
N THR A 892 8.85 35.84 0.01
CA THR A 892 9.44 37.15 -0.25
C THR A 892 8.72 38.21 0.59
N LEU A 893 9.49 39.02 1.32
CA LEU A 893 8.97 40.12 2.15
C LEU A 893 8.70 41.35 1.28
N GLU A 894 7.52 41.48 0.71
CA GLU A 894 7.17 42.56 -0.21
C GLU A 894 6.69 43.82 0.53
N ALA A 895 6.78 44.98 -0.12
CA ALA A 895 6.19 46.21 0.42
C ALA A 895 4.66 46.08 0.48
N ASP A 896 4.03 46.70 1.48
CA ASP A 896 2.58 46.64 1.72
C ASP A 896 2.01 45.20 1.74
N GLN A 897 2.73 44.27 2.38
CA GLN A 897 2.34 42.87 2.46
C GLN A 897 1.59 42.53 3.75
N PHE A 898 1.99 43.12 4.87
CA PHE A 898 1.57 42.66 6.20
C PHE A 898 0.46 43.53 6.78
N ASP A 899 -0.51 42.87 7.42
CA ASP A 899 -1.57 43.52 8.19
C ASP A 899 -1.09 43.83 9.61
N GLU A 900 -0.16 43.02 10.14
CA GLU A 900 0.38 43.18 11.49
C GLU A 900 1.87 42.83 11.55
N ILE A 901 2.66 43.70 12.19
CA ILE A 901 4.06 43.45 12.54
C ILE A 901 4.23 43.57 14.05
N ILE A 902 4.90 42.60 14.67
CA ILE A 902 5.14 42.54 16.12
C ILE A 902 6.64 42.66 16.40
N LEU A 903 7.02 43.56 17.31
CA LEU A 903 8.39 43.80 17.78
C LEU A 903 8.44 43.67 19.31
N ASP A 904 8.67 42.45 19.81
CA ASP A 904 8.74 42.18 21.25
C ASP A 904 10.18 42.35 21.78
N ASP A 905 10.44 43.45 22.50
CA ASP A 905 11.74 43.84 23.10
C ASP A 905 12.91 43.95 22.09
N VAL A 906 12.61 44.02 20.79
CA VAL A 906 13.60 44.10 19.71
C VAL A 906 14.21 45.50 19.57
N LEU A 907 13.42 46.56 19.79
CA LEU A 907 13.89 47.93 19.54
C LEU A 907 14.98 48.36 20.53
N ALA A 908 14.94 47.87 21.77
CA ALA A 908 15.98 48.12 22.76
C ALA A 908 17.33 47.48 22.38
N SER A 909 17.35 46.46 21.51
CA SER A 909 18.58 45.80 21.05
C SER A 909 19.00 46.19 19.63
N THR A 910 18.12 46.82 18.84
CA THR A 910 18.36 47.25 17.44
C THR A 910 19.36 48.39 17.30
N HIS A 911 20.34 48.27 16.38
CA HIS A 911 21.45 49.21 16.24
C HIS A 911 21.11 50.48 15.44
N ASP A 912 20.15 50.40 14.52
CA ASP A 912 19.64 51.53 13.73
C ASP A 912 18.10 51.52 13.75
N LEU A 913 17.52 52.30 14.67
CA LEU A 913 16.08 52.32 14.87
C LEU A 913 15.34 53.01 13.73
N ILE A 914 15.96 54.00 13.08
CA ILE A 914 15.32 54.72 11.97
C ILE A 914 15.13 53.74 10.80
N SER A 915 16.14 52.94 10.48
CA SER A 915 16.03 51.92 9.44
C SER A 915 15.00 50.84 9.79
N THR A 916 15.00 50.32 11.02
CA THR A 916 13.98 49.34 11.46
C THR A 916 12.56 49.86 11.35
N MET A 917 12.31 51.07 11.86
CA MET A 917 10.98 51.67 11.80
C MET A 917 10.57 51.99 10.36
N THR A 918 11.52 52.39 9.50
CA THR A 918 11.26 52.64 8.06
C THR A 918 10.92 51.34 7.33
N ASN A 919 11.63 50.24 7.61
CA ASN A 919 11.32 48.94 7.02
C ASN A 919 9.94 48.43 7.45
N CYS A 920 9.60 48.54 8.74
CA CYS A 920 8.27 48.15 9.22
C CYS A 920 7.17 48.99 8.57
N LEU A 921 7.39 50.30 8.39
CA LEU A 921 6.46 51.17 7.69
C LEU A 921 6.28 50.75 6.22
N ASN A 922 7.33 50.30 5.55
CA ASN A 922 7.26 49.88 4.15
C ASN A 922 6.63 48.49 3.97
N LEU A 923 6.83 47.58 4.91
CA LEU A 923 6.27 46.22 4.88
C LEU A 923 4.79 46.17 5.25
N LEU A 924 4.32 47.08 6.12
CA LEU A 924 2.91 47.18 6.50
C LEU A 924 2.06 47.74 5.37
N LYS A 925 0.88 47.16 5.17
CA LYS A 925 -0.18 47.75 4.35
C LYS A 925 -0.70 49.06 4.96
N PRO A 926 -1.29 49.95 4.14
CA PRO A 926 -2.04 51.09 4.66
C PRO A 926 -3.11 50.63 5.67
N GLY A 927 -3.10 51.21 6.88
CA GLY A 927 -3.96 50.80 7.99
C GLY A 927 -3.50 49.58 8.80
N GLY A 928 -2.38 48.93 8.42
CA GLY A 928 -1.77 47.85 9.18
C GLY A 928 -1.13 48.32 10.49
N GLU A 929 -1.02 47.41 11.46
CA GLU A 929 -0.59 47.71 12.83
C GLU A 929 0.83 47.21 13.13
N LEU A 930 1.66 48.08 13.69
CA LEU A 930 2.95 47.77 14.30
C LEU A 930 2.79 47.74 15.82
N LYS A 931 2.92 46.56 16.42
CA LYS A 931 2.83 46.34 17.87
C LYS A 931 4.22 46.22 18.46
N ILE A 932 4.53 47.03 19.47
CA ILE A 932 5.87 47.19 20.00
C ILE A 932 5.84 47.04 21.52
N THR A 933 6.73 46.20 22.05
CA THR A 933 6.98 46.11 23.50
C THR A 933 8.42 46.56 23.78
N VAL A 934 8.61 47.49 24.72
CA VAL A 934 9.95 47.98 25.11
C VAL A 934 10.06 48.26 26.61
N PRO A 935 11.28 48.22 27.20
CA PRO A 935 11.52 48.66 28.57
C PRO A 935 11.22 50.15 28.77
N TYR A 936 10.58 50.50 29.88
CA TYR A 936 10.17 51.87 30.20
C TYR A 936 11.17 52.61 31.12
N ASP A 937 11.44 53.91 30.86
CA ASP A 937 12.28 54.76 31.72
C ASP A 937 11.75 56.20 31.83
N LEU A 938 11.60 56.65 33.08
CA LEU A 938 11.06 57.96 33.47
C LEU A 938 12.02 59.13 33.30
N SER A 939 13.27 58.91 32.90
CA SER A 939 14.23 60.00 32.73
C SER A 939 13.79 60.92 31.60
N TYR A 940 13.85 62.24 31.82
CA TYR A 940 13.50 63.24 30.80
C TYR A 940 14.42 63.15 29.56
N ALA A 941 15.56 62.47 29.69
CA ALA A 941 16.52 62.22 28.62
C ALA A 941 16.36 60.82 27.98
N ALA A 942 15.40 60.01 28.43
CA ALA A 942 14.98 58.80 27.73
C ALA A 942 14.35 59.22 26.40
N TRP A 943 15.18 59.15 25.36
CA TRP A 943 14.82 59.20 23.95
C TRP A 943 14.13 60.48 23.40
N GLU A 944 14.75 61.65 23.61
CA GLU A 944 14.64 62.76 22.64
C GLU A 944 15.62 62.60 21.46
N ASN A 945 16.66 61.77 21.59
CA ASN A 945 17.65 61.51 20.54
C ASN A 945 17.83 60.00 20.34
N PRO A 946 17.62 59.48 19.11
CA PRO A 946 17.65 58.05 18.83
C PRO A 946 19.01 57.33 19.02
N LEU A 947 20.07 58.06 19.40
CA LEU A 947 21.43 57.54 19.53
C LEU A 947 21.90 57.34 20.99
N ASN A 948 21.09 57.63 22.01
CA ASN A 948 21.48 57.47 23.42
C ASN A 948 20.73 56.31 24.12
N VAL A 949 21.38 55.76 25.17
CA VAL A 949 21.14 54.44 25.81
C VAL A 949 19.66 54.15 26.09
N ARG A 950 19.24 52.93 25.77
CA ARG A 950 17.90 52.54 25.31
C ARG A 950 16.94 52.10 26.42
N ALA A 951 16.11 53.04 26.83
CA ALA A 951 14.81 52.80 27.45
C ALA A 951 13.83 53.91 26.96
N PHE A 952 12.55 53.61 26.89
CA PHE A 952 11.54 54.43 26.19
C PHE A 952 10.52 55.05 27.15
N ASN A 953 9.87 56.13 26.72
CA ASN A 953 8.71 56.72 27.37
C ASN A 953 7.65 57.13 26.33
N GLU A 954 6.55 57.70 26.79
CA GLU A 954 5.40 58.07 25.94
C GLU A 954 5.78 59.06 24.84
N ARG A 955 6.78 59.93 25.09
CA ARG A 955 7.25 60.95 24.13
C ARG A 955 8.20 60.39 23.08
N SER A 956 8.77 59.21 23.31
CA SER A 956 9.75 58.60 22.40
C SER A 956 9.17 58.32 21.00
N TRP A 957 7.85 58.25 20.87
CA TRP A 957 7.14 57.93 19.63
C TRP A 957 6.81 59.15 18.76
N ASP A 958 6.89 60.37 19.32
CA ASP A 958 6.55 61.60 18.60
C ASP A 958 7.42 61.82 17.36
N ILE A 959 8.65 61.30 17.34
CA ILE A 959 9.53 61.38 16.16
C ILE A 959 8.99 60.59 14.96
N TYR A 960 8.29 59.49 15.21
CA TYR A 960 7.72 58.61 14.18
C TYR A 960 6.29 58.99 13.76
N THR A 961 5.60 59.77 14.59
CA THR A 961 4.18 60.12 14.38
C THR A 961 3.93 61.60 14.12
N GLN A 962 4.64 62.51 14.79
CA GLN A 962 4.46 63.96 14.66
C GLN A 962 5.60 64.63 13.89
N HIS A 963 6.82 64.11 14.00
CA HIS A 963 8.02 64.68 13.37
C HIS A 963 8.61 63.79 12.26
N TYR A 964 7.82 62.89 11.67
CA TYR A 964 8.25 61.92 10.65
C TYR A 964 8.90 62.55 9.41
N THR A 965 8.56 63.80 9.06
CA THR A 965 9.20 64.52 7.93
C THR A 965 10.71 64.73 8.15
N SER A 966 11.17 64.78 9.40
CA SER A 966 12.59 64.83 9.74
C SER A 966 13.33 63.51 9.52
N LEU A 967 12.60 62.39 9.43
CA LEU A 967 13.11 61.07 9.08
C LEU A 967 13.13 60.81 7.56
N GLY A 968 12.69 61.79 6.76
CA GLY A 968 12.59 61.65 5.30
C GLY A 968 11.37 60.88 4.82
N TRP A 969 10.40 60.60 5.70
CA TRP A 969 9.15 59.94 5.34
C TRP A 969 8.20 60.95 4.68
N VAL A 970 7.89 60.69 3.40
CA VAL A 970 7.07 61.58 2.56
C VAL A 970 5.78 60.93 2.04
N ASP A 971 5.75 59.60 1.96
CA ASP A 971 4.63 58.85 1.38
C ASP A 971 3.68 58.27 2.43
N ALA A 972 4.19 57.89 3.60
CA ALA A 972 3.42 57.37 4.72
C ALA A 972 4.06 57.77 6.06
N CYS A 973 3.29 57.73 7.15
CA CYS A 973 3.79 57.88 8.51
C CYS A 973 3.02 56.95 9.47
N PHE A 974 3.38 56.94 10.76
CA PHE A 974 2.61 56.25 11.78
C PHE A 974 1.66 57.19 12.53
N SER A 975 0.56 56.66 13.04
CA SER A 975 -0.23 57.28 14.11
C SER A 975 -0.30 56.35 15.33
N THR A 976 -0.26 56.89 16.54
CA THR A 976 -0.42 56.09 17.76
C THR A 976 -1.87 55.70 17.98
N SER A 977 -2.14 54.41 18.04
CA SER A 977 -3.49 53.85 18.19
C SER A 977 -3.78 53.38 19.61
N ALA A 978 -2.77 52.81 20.29
CA ALA A 978 -2.86 52.42 21.70
C ALA A 978 -1.50 52.52 22.39
N MET A 979 -1.52 52.76 23.71
CA MET A 979 -0.34 52.82 24.56
C MET A 979 -0.70 52.33 25.97
N ASP A 980 -0.10 51.22 26.37
CA ASP A 980 -0.35 50.54 27.64
C ASP A 980 0.97 50.31 28.37
N VAL A 981 0.92 50.20 29.69
CA VAL A 981 2.09 50.01 30.55
C VAL A 981 1.94 48.78 31.42
N THR A 982 3.02 48.02 31.57
CA THR A 982 3.09 46.90 32.49
C THR A 982 3.82 47.34 33.76
N PHE A 983 3.12 47.26 34.89
CA PHE A 983 3.68 47.62 36.18
C PHE A 983 4.72 46.60 36.64
N SER A 984 5.76 47.09 37.27
CA SER A 984 6.72 46.23 37.97
C SER A 984 6.10 45.66 39.26
N PRO A 985 6.72 44.67 39.91
CA PRO A 985 6.27 44.22 41.23
C PRO A 985 6.13 45.35 42.26
N LEU A 986 6.95 46.41 42.13
CA LEU A 986 6.83 47.61 42.95
C LEU A 986 5.60 48.44 42.57
N GLY A 987 5.33 48.59 41.26
CA GLY A 987 4.13 49.28 40.78
C GLY A 987 2.84 48.56 41.18
N GLU A 988 2.80 47.24 41.06
CA GLU A 988 1.69 46.40 41.51
C GLU A 988 1.47 46.52 43.02
N GLU A 989 2.54 46.53 43.83
CA GLU A 989 2.45 46.74 45.28
C GLU A 989 1.89 48.12 45.64
N LEU A 990 2.28 49.17 44.89
CA LEU A 990 1.77 50.53 45.10
C LEU A 990 0.29 50.63 44.71
N ILE A 991 -0.13 50.00 43.61
CA ILE A 991 -1.55 49.93 43.21
C ILE A 991 -2.36 49.14 44.24
N ALA A 992 -1.84 48.02 44.73
CA ALA A 992 -2.49 47.20 45.77
C ALA A 992 -2.63 47.94 47.12
N LYS A 993 -1.90 49.03 47.32
CA LYS A 993 -2.00 49.95 48.47
C LYS A 993 -2.91 51.16 48.20
N ASP A 994 -3.75 51.10 47.16
CA ASP A 994 -4.68 52.16 46.73
C ASP A 994 -4.00 53.48 46.34
N HIS A 995 -2.74 53.45 45.88
CA HIS A 995 -2.14 54.63 45.26
C HIS A 995 -2.78 54.88 43.88
N PRO A 996 -3.17 56.14 43.54
CA PRO A 996 -3.72 56.46 42.23
C PRO A 996 -2.73 56.12 41.11
N VAL A 997 -3.22 55.52 40.02
CA VAL A 997 -2.39 55.06 38.89
C VAL A 997 -1.45 56.16 38.38
N ASP A 998 -1.94 57.39 38.21
CA ASP A 998 -1.11 58.53 37.77
C ASP A 998 0.05 58.85 38.71
N ALA A 999 -0.13 58.62 40.02
CA ALA A 999 0.90 58.81 41.02
C ALA A 999 1.91 57.66 41.03
N VAL A 1000 1.49 56.45 40.64
CA VAL A 1000 2.36 55.26 40.48
C VAL A 1000 3.20 55.39 39.22
N LEU A 1001 2.64 55.88 38.11
CA LEU A 1001 3.36 56.09 36.84
C LEU A 1001 4.52 57.08 36.97
N THR A 1002 4.47 57.99 37.93
CA THR A 1002 5.56 58.96 38.18
C THR A 1002 6.65 58.44 39.13
N GLN A 1003 6.53 57.19 39.64
CA GLN A 1003 7.52 56.59 40.53
C GLN A 1003 8.62 55.84 39.74
N PRO A 1004 9.91 56.14 39.98
CA PRO A 1004 11.01 55.40 39.35
C PRO A 1004 10.89 53.89 39.55
N ARG A 1005 11.00 53.13 38.46
CA ARG A 1005 10.92 51.65 38.44
C ARG A 1005 9.56 51.06 38.81
N ALA A 1006 8.49 51.84 38.83
CA ALA A 1006 7.14 51.30 39.03
C ALA A 1006 6.53 50.70 37.75
N VAL A 1007 7.10 51.00 36.58
CA VAL A 1007 6.71 50.45 35.28
C VAL A 1007 7.92 49.71 34.72
N ASP A 1008 7.69 48.46 34.28
CA ASP A 1008 8.73 47.61 33.69
C ASP A 1008 8.73 47.73 32.16
N GLN A 1009 7.56 47.74 31.53
CA GLN A 1009 7.43 47.76 30.06
C GLN A 1009 6.36 48.73 29.58
N LEU A 1010 6.57 49.24 28.37
CA LEU A 1010 5.63 50.02 27.59
C LEU A 1010 5.26 49.22 26.33
N GLN A 1011 3.97 49.06 26.11
CA GLN A 1011 3.39 48.47 24.91
C GLN A 1011 2.75 49.57 24.06
N VAL A 1012 3.11 49.66 22.79
CA VAL A 1012 2.62 50.68 21.86
C VAL A 1012 2.14 50.03 20.58
N VAL A 1013 0.98 50.47 20.11
CA VAL A 1013 0.44 50.10 18.81
C VAL A 1013 0.43 51.33 17.91
N LEU A 1014 1.16 51.24 16.80
CA LEU A 1014 1.23 52.27 15.77
C LEU A 1014 0.54 51.78 14.50
N THR A 1015 -0.24 52.61 13.84
CA THR A 1015 -0.93 52.27 12.58
C THR A 1015 -0.34 53.06 11.43
N LYS A 1016 -0.10 52.41 10.28
CA LYS A 1016 0.40 53.09 9.06
C LYS A 1016 -0.68 53.97 8.44
N CYS A 1017 -0.32 55.22 8.14
CA CYS A 1017 -1.17 56.21 7.48
C CYS A 1017 -0.52 56.70 6.18
N ASP A 1018 -1.23 56.62 5.07
CA ASP A 1018 -0.77 57.15 3.78
C ASP A 1018 -0.96 58.67 3.71
N LEU A 1019 0.09 59.38 3.29
CA LEU A 1019 0.08 60.83 3.16
C LEU A 1019 -0.39 61.30 1.77
N SER A 1020 -0.50 60.38 0.80
CA SER A 1020 -0.84 60.70 -0.60
C SER A 1020 -2.34 60.93 -0.86
N ASN A 1021 -3.24 60.69 0.11
CA ASN A 1021 -4.70 60.76 -0.09
C ASN A 1021 -5.46 61.73 0.84
N GLU A 1022 -4.81 62.52 1.69
CA GLU A 1022 -5.50 63.52 2.51
C GLU A 1022 -5.11 64.97 2.12
N ALA A 1023 -5.86 65.51 1.16
CA ALA A 1023 -6.36 66.86 1.34
C ALA A 1023 -7.46 66.81 2.42
N SER A 1024 -7.24 67.52 3.52
CA SER A 1024 -8.21 67.85 4.58
C SER A 1024 -8.78 66.68 5.40
N THR A 1025 -8.25 66.44 6.60
CA THR A 1025 -8.84 66.94 7.86
C THR A 1025 -7.93 66.69 9.06
N HIS A 1026 -7.39 67.77 9.66
CA HIS A 1026 -6.99 67.74 11.05
C HIS A 1026 -8.23 67.47 11.91
N GLN A 1027 -8.40 66.24 12.40
CA GLN A 1027 -9.22 65.95 13.56
C GLN A 1027 -8.31 65.68 14.75
N THR A 1028 -8.04 66.76 15.50
CA THR A 1028 -7.73 66.70 16.92
C THR A 1028 -8.84 65.96 17.67
N LEU A 1029 -8.50 64.81 18.24
CA LEU A 1029 -9.22 64.19 19.36
C LEU A 1029 -8.31 64.21 20.60
N PRO A 1030 -8.91 64.23 21.81
CA PRO A 1030 -8.51 65.14 22.88
C PRO A 1030 -7.28 64.69 23.67
N ILE A 1031 -6.41 65.65 23.92
CA ILE A 1031 -5.38 65.60 24.97
C ILE A 1031 -6.10 65.42 26.31
N HIS A 1032 -6.03 64.21 26.89
CA HIS A 1032 -6.18 64.09 28.33
C HIS A 1032 -4.94 64.71 28.98
N ASN A 1033 -5.11 65.97 29.39
CA ASN A 1033 -4.17 66.71 30.20
C ASN A 1033 -3.95 65.96 31.53
N PHE A 1034 -2.88 65.18 31.62
CA PHE A 1034 -2.24 64.99 32.91
C PHE A 1034 -1.58 66.31 33.32
N PRO A 1035 -1.84 66.80 34.55
CA PRO A 1035 -1.54 68.16 34.93
C PRO A 1035 -0.04 68.41 34.98
N VAL A 1036 0.41 69.39 34.19
CA VAL A 1036 1.67 70.10 34.43
C VAL A 1036 1.52 70.86 35.76
N GLN A 1037 2.21 70.40 36.81
CA GLN A 1037 2.64 71.27 37.89
C GLN A 1037 4.02 71.84 37.55
N GLU A 1038 4.04 73.08 37.06
CA GLU A 1038 5.21 73.94 37.15
C GLU A 1038 5.47 74.28 38.62
N SER A 1039 6.68 74.01 39.15
CA SER A 1039 7.57 75.08 39.62
C SER A 1039 8.78 74.57 40.41
N ALA A 1040 9.94 75.15 40.03
CA ALA A 1040 11.10 75.51 40.87
C ALA A 1040 11.99 74.36 41.41
N SER A 1041 13.32 74.35 41.25
CA SER A 1041 14.24 75.48 41.13
C SER A 1041 15.67 75.05 40.73
N ARG A 1042 16.34 75.96 40.02
CA ARG A 1042 17.75 76.39 40.15
C ARG A 1042 18.89 75.36 39.97
N ALA A 1043 19.77 75.76 39.05
CA ALA A 1043 21.23 75.57 39.03
C ALA A 1043 21.91 75.15 40.35
N ALA A 1044 22.61 74.02 40.30
CA ALA A 1044 24.02 73.80 40.69
C ALA A 1044 24.42 72.38 40.32
#